data_AF-A0A2R6RHR5-F1
#
_entry.id   AF-A0A2R6RHR5-F1
#
_cell.length_a   1.000
_cell.length_b   1.000
_cell.length_c   1.000
_cell.angle_alpha   90.00
_cell.angle_beta   90.00
_cell.angle_gamma   90.00
#
_symmetry.space_group_name_H-M   'P 1'
#
loop_
_entity.id
_entity.type
_entity.pdbx_description
1 polymer ?
#
loop_
_entity_poly.entity_id
_entity_poly.type
_entity_poly.pdbx_seq_one_letter_code
_entity_poly.pdbx_strand_id
1 'polypeptide(L)'
;MHRVIKIRANKRVRTVANGSQGVKGTKTTVLQISKQRRDALQRREEMMKAMPHDTRAAVNTMLAEHGASPDELTWGDYGLEDASEVLADEDEEWGDLDPSHEGGEYGDLVRETLSRAAASRQHNVVLATLKTRKERLLAIRRNWEAQMDALVEAYLAWKHGGVLPSSSFEELSTPPPTTGSVHEQDDTPMHDSPAAVGGRHVFDVVAVWTHVRNTKLAVVQAEGEPANVALVRCGLLGCSPIDPSVAFSLDTLELYHRLRRRHPRLGIQPMMRTLCDLHDINYHECYRDQLSIAFDAYLDILRRVRQKVDVALGHNVPDWRMKNTCAPCNYKLEDEPELNPSQLLAMDGNNSAKRVMSAGVEDTARFDSDYFLSREQVDRFKDEVKRRGRVKEMKPVEADASDVASESDDDDDAPWLVDSASPGDACDGQEKPTPCTKRWKASAAEHEKTALNVYHQTGIFACACRHSFIVKVSEMVRSGELAKYPLAVIHHLLETSNEKNKAIGYDIGCAFDATINSSPLVGPLAREHGIKFAVNAFHGYAHNRLCQLTNHPLYKSGFGLEDLETLERVFSSSNNVARTIRYASQFHWKQALNLFFMQWDEEKYAELTKFLYNNYRQALQIIEDFTPEVNRMKEVLGIEDVDIVRWADEEHKFLVELKNEPEERVLESAYVEALIARDKANAKWQKVSSDFLATDGQDSRDEAKTRRLETARRHAMHEMTLTIRAVADLEQKLELKDTWTPSDPQYQETLAYVQKRHFHRALDKIQQLVVQRLFELSKANIAGMGYKLRTHIGKAMKTRGKAIRTALSKYNKLAVLMEPKAPTLQWKDIVNYTFIAEFDLLRNSHSHQDITSKPWAIQLHREVAAKHFKVIRAHDEIVRLNVESRRLLTRIWDEENEFKNVVANLECTDRILAAEVQSRYLRRARVNRTHVVRLRAMQALPGYTGWMSPGRRLGSHTIAQARDHEADGTEGLESGEADVLRAELEGADEGDIADDEDMNEEVTVMTDFMENLVVQQTNVTVNGIPRDMLSEWSL
;
A
#
# COMPACT_ATOMS: atom_id res chain seq x y z
N MET A 1 31.13 -46.38 -32.03
CA MET A 1 29.88 -47.05 -31.61
C MET A 1 29.25 -46.26 -30.46
N HIS A 2 28.04 -45.76 -30.71
CA HIS A 2 26.95 -45.36 -29.81
C HIS A 2 27.14 -44.75 -28.40
N ARG A 3 26.53 -43.55 -28.30
CA ARG A 3 25.48 -43.09 -27.36
C ARG A 3 25.85 -42.68 -25.93
N VAL A 4 25.86 -41.36 -25.77
CA VAL A 4 25.69 -40.58 -24.54
C VAL A 4 24.26 -40.71 -24.02
N ILE A 5 24.08 -41.03 -22.73
CA ILE A 5 22.80 -40.94 -22.01
C ILE A 5 22.91 -39.90 -20.88
N LYS A 6 21.96 -38.96 -20.91
CA LYS A 6 21.69 -37.90 -19.93
C LYS A 6 21.19 -38.49 -18.60
N ILE A 7 21.73 -38.00 -17.48
CA ILE A 7 21.19 -38.18 -16.13
C ILE A 7 20.26 -37.00 -15.82
N ARG A 8 18.96 -37.25 -15.58
CA ARG A 8 18.02 -36.31 -14.94
C ARG A 8 17.83 -36.73 -13.49
N ALA A 9 18.11 -35.81 -12.57
CA ALA A 9 17.92 -36.00 -11.13
C ALA A 9 16.43 -35.89 -10.75
N ASN A 10 15.87 -36.97 -10.20
CA ASN A 10 14.61 -36.95 -9.45
C ASN A 10 14.93 -36.73 -7.97
N LYS A 11 14.57 -35.58 -7.40
CA LYS A 11 14.54 -35.40 -5.93
C LYS A 11 13.34 -36.16 -5.37
N ARG A 12 13.60 -37.23 -4.61
CA ARG A 12 12.63 -37.93 -3.76
C ARG A 12 12.74 -37.37 -2.34
N VAL A 13 11.66 -36.84 -1.79
CA VAL A 13 11.56 -36.56 -0.35
C VAL A 13 11.05 -37.84 0.34
N ARG A 14 11.82 -38.35 1.29
CA ARG A 14 11.43 -39.43 2.21
C ARG A 14 10.98 -38.78 3.53
N THR A 15 9.75 -38.98 3.94
CA THR A 15 9.35 -38.87 5.35
C THR A 15 9.26 -40.28 5.93
N VAL A 16 10.00 -40.50 7.02
CA VAL A 16 9.96 -41.71 7.83
C VAL A 16 9.00 -41.44 8.98
N ALA A 17 7.99 -42.30 9.15
CA ALA A 17 7.24 -42.40 10.39
C ALA A 17 7.11 -43.88 10.75
N ASN A 18 7.70 -44.26 11.88
CA ASN A 18 7.43 -45.52 12.57
C ASN A 18 6.18 -45.34 13.44
N GLY A 19 5.22 -46.26 13.35
CA GLY A 19 4.07 -46.32 14.25
C GLY A 19 2.89 -47.02 13.61
N SER A 20 2.57 -48.20 14.12
CA SER A 20 1.70 -49.24 13.55
C SER A 20 0.21 -48.91 13.54
N GLN A 21 -0.38 -48.70 12.36
CA GLN A 21 -1.64 -49.33 11.88
C GLN A 21 -1.98 -48.77 10.49
N GLY A 22 -2.19 -49.65 9.52
CA GLY A 22 -2.15 -49.33 8.10
C GLY A 22 -3.47 -48.85 7.48
N VAL A 23 -3.36 -47.84 6.62
CA VAL A 23 -4.27 -47.57 5.49
C VAL A 23 -3.42 -47.44 4.22
N LYS A 24 -3.69 -48.27 3.21
CA LYS A 24 -2.96 -48.29 1.92
C LYS A 24 -3.37 -47.11 1.06
N GLY A 25 -2.55 -46.06 0.97
CA GLY A 25 -2.73 -44.97 0.01
C GLY A 25 -2.26 -45.35 -1.41
N THR A 26 -3.14 -45.26 -2.39
CA THR A 26 -2.81 -45.33 -3.83
C THR A 26 -2.13 -44.04 -4.28
N LYS A 27 -0.96 -44.15 -4.90
CA LYS A 27 -0.18 -43.02 -5.44
C LYS A 27 -0.68 -42.66 -6.84
N THR A 28 -1.29 -41.50 -7.02
CA THR A 28 -1.74 -40.98 -8.32
C THR A 28 -0.76 -39.91 -8.81
N THR A 29 -0.30 -39.98 -10.07
CA THR A 29 0.67 -39.02 -10.64
C THR A 29 -0.03 -37.81 -11.28
N VAL A 30 0.64 -36.66 -11.36
CA VAL A 30 0.15 -35.38 -11.94
C VAL A 30 -0.44 -35.55 -13.36
N LEU A 31 0.12 -36.46 -14.15
CA LEU A 31 -0.38 -36.81 -15.50
C LEU A 31 -1.76 -37.49 -15.48
N GLN A 32 -2.10 -38.25 -14.44
CA GLN A 32 -3.42 -38.87 -14.30
C GLN A 32 -4.49 -37.84 -13.92
N ILE A 33 -4.13 -36.82 -13.14
CA ILE A 33 -5.03 -35.71 -12.78
C ILE A 33 -5.36 -34.86 -14.02
N SER A 34 -4.36 -34.52 -14.83
CA SER A 34 -4.56 -33.81 -16.12
C SER A 34 -5.49 -34.58 -17.06
N LYS A 35 -5.33 -35.90 -17.15
CA LYS A 35 -6.21 -36.74 -17.99
C LYS A 35 -7.64 -36.81 -17.45
N GLN A 36 -7.81 -37.00 -16.14
CA GLN A 36 -9.13 -37.01 -15.50
C GLN A 36 -9.88 -35.67 -15.66
N ARG A 37 -9.14 -34.55 -15.66
CA ARG A 37 -9.69 -33.20 -15.83
C ARG A 37 -10.16 -32.93 -17.27
N ARG A 38 -9.39 -33.37 -18.28
CA ARG A 38 -9.83 -33.32 -19.70
C ARG A 38 -11.06 -34.18 -19.95
N ASP A 39 -11.08 -35.40 -19.41
CA ASP A 39 -12.24 -36.28 -19.54
C ASP A 39 -13.47 -35.73 -18.81
N ALA A 40 -13.30 -34.93 -17.75
CA ALA A 40 -14.40 -34.27 -17.05
C ALA A 40 -14.95 -33.05 -17.83
N LEU A 41 -14.09 -32.28 -18.46
CA LEU A 41 -14.47 -31.15 -19.32
C LEU A 41 -15.25 -31.63 -20.56
N GLN A 42 -14.78 -32.70 -21.20
CA GLN A 42 -15.43 -33.26 -22.37
C GLN A 42 -16.82 -33.83 -22.03
N ARG A 43 -16.97 -34.53 -20.89
CA ARG A 43 -18.28 -35.01 -20.40
C ARG A 43 -19.24 -33.86 -20.07
N ARG A 44 -18.74 -32.73 -19.58
CA ARG A 44 -19.55 -31.55 -19.27
C ARG A 44 -20.01 -30.83 -20.54
N GLU A 45 -19.16 -30.78 -21.56
CA GLU A 45 -19.51 -30.22 -22.87
C GLU A 45 -20.59 -31.05 -23.57
N GLU A 46 -20.47 -32.38 -23.52
CA GLU A 46 -21.49 -33.31 -24.01
C GLU A 46 -22.81 -33.19 -23.24
N MET A 47 -22.75 -33.01 -21.91
CA MET A 47 -23.93 -32.78 -21.06
C MET A 47 -24.63 -31.46 -21.38
N MET A 48 -23.88 -30.40 -21.71
CA MET A 48 -24.45 -29.10 -22.11
C MET A 48 -25.06 -29.14 -23.51
N LYS A 49 -24.47 -29.90 -24.44
CA LYS A 49 -25.03 -30.15 -25.80
C LYS A 49 -26.30 -31.01 -25.75
N ALA A 50 -26.42 -31.90 -24.77
CA ALA A 50 -27.59 -32.75 -24.57
C ALA A 50 -28.74 -32.05 -23.80
N MET A 51 -28.54 -30.82 -23.31
CA MET A 51 -29.51 -30.15 -22.45
C MET A 51 -30.65 -29.49 -23.27
N PRO A 52 -31.93 -29.67 -22.89
CA PRO A 52 -33.04 -29.03 -23.60
C PRO A 52 -32.91 -27.50 -23.62
N HIS A 53 -33.31 -26.90 -24.74
CA HIS A 53 -33.14 -25.46 -25.02
C HIS A 53 -33.60 -24.56 -23.85
N ASP A 54 -34.75 -24.86 -23.25
CA ASP A 54 -35.33 -24.05 -22.17
C ASP A 54 -34.53 -24.15 -20.86
N THR A 55 -33.81 -25.25 -20.65
CA THR A 55 -32.97 -25.46 -19.46
C THR A 55 -31.63 -24.74 -19.64
N ARG A 56 -31.07 -24.74 -20.86
CA ARG A 56 -29.88 -23.95 -21.22
C ARG A 56 -30.15 -22.45 -21.15
N ALA A 57 -31.33 -22.00 -21.58
CA ALA A 57 -31.75 -20.61 -21.46
C ALA A 57 -31.90 -20.16 -19.99
N ALA A 58 -32.46 -21.01 -19.12
CA ALA A 58 -32.56 -20.72 -17.68
C ALA A 58 -31.19 -20.61 -17.00
N VAL A 59 -30.24 -21.48 -17.35
CA VAL A 59 -28.85 -21.42 -16.85
C VAL A 59 -28.13 -20.15 -17.31
N ASN A 60 -28.30 -19.76 -18.58
CA ASN A 60 -27.72 -18.52 -19.11
C ASN A 60 -28.35 -17.26 -18.48
N THR A 61 -29.63 -17.31 -18.13
CA THR A 61 -30.33 -16.21 -17.44
C THR A 61 -29.80 -16.05 -16.00
N MET A 62 -29.59 -17.17 -15.27
CA MET A 62 -28.97 -17.14 -13.93
C MET A 62 -27.50 -16.65 -13.96
N LEU A 63 -26.75 -16.94 -15.02
CA LEU A 63 -25.38 -16.47 -15.21
C LEU A 63 -25.30 -14.97 -15.54
N ALA A 64 -26.24 -14.46 -16.35
CA ALA A 64 -26.36 -13.04 -16.63
C ALA A 64 -26.77 -12.22 -15.39
N GLU A 65 -27.67 -12.75 -14.55
CA GLU A 65 -28.04 -12.16 -13.25
C GLU A 65 -26.88 -12.16 -12.23
N HIS A 66 -25.81 -12.93 -12.47
CA HIS A 66 -24.60 -12.99 -11.63
C HIS A 66 -23.39 -12.35 -12.31
N GLY A 67 -23.61 -11.55 -13.37
CA GLY A 67 -22.61 -10.67 -13.96
C GLY A 67 -21.66 -11.30 -14.98
N ALA A 68 -21.98 -12.49 -15.51
CA ALA A 68 -21.25 -13.09 -16.63
C ALA A 68 -22.02 -12.90 -17.94
N SER A 69 -21.35 -12.42 -19.00
CA SER A 69 -21.96 -12.27 -20.33
C SER A 69 -22.25 -13.65 -20.96
N PRO A 70 -23.45 -13.89 -21.52
CA PRO A 70 -23.80 -15.19 -22.13
C PRO A 70 -22.94 -15.59 -23.34
N ASP A 71 -22.27 -14.63 -24.00
CA ASP A 71 -21.57 -14.84 -25.28
C ASP A 71 -20.04 -14.99 -25.16
N GLU A 72 -19.45 -14.96 -23.96
CA GLU A 72 -18.00 -15.19 -23.72
C GLU A 72 -17.63 -16.68 -23.55
N LEU A 73 -18.37 -17.60 -24.18
CA LEU A 73 -18.08 -19.04 -24.14
C LEU A 73 -17.60 -19.54 -25.52
N THR A 74 -16.67 -18.85 -26.16
CA THR A 74 -15.74 -19.50 -27.11
C THR A 74 -14.46 -19.86 -26.38
N TRP A 75 -14.48 -21.01 -25.72
CA TRP A 75 -13.32 -21.60 -25.04
C TRP A 75 -12.36 -22.17 -26.08
N GLY A 76 -11.32 -21.40 -26.38
CA GLY A 76 -10.13 -21.84 -27.11
C GLY A 76 -8.90 -21.24 -26.44
N ASP A 77 -8.11 -22.11 -25.81
CA ASP A 77 -6.66 -21.99 -25.60
C ASP A 77 -6.08 -20.87 -24.71
N TYR A 78 -6.76 -20.49 -23.62
CA TYR A 78 -6.03 -19.88 -22.50
C TYR A 78 -5.37 -20.98 -21.67
N GLY A 79 -4.04 -21.07 -21.77
CA GLY A 79 -3.20 -21.95 -20.97
C GLY A 79 -3.47 -21.78 -19.47
N LEU A 80 -4.07 -22.80 -18.86
CA LEU A 80 -4.47 -22.84 -17.45
C LEU A 80 -3.31 -23.22 -16.50
N GLU A 81 -2.06 -22.99 -16.92
CA GLU A 81 -0.88 -23.10 -16.06
C GLU A 81 -0.59 -21.75 -15.37
N ASP A 82 -0.72 -20.60 -16.05
CA ASP A 82 -0.46 -19.29 -15.44
C ASP A 82 -1.58 -18.79 -14.51
N ALA A 83 -2.85 -19.10 -14.79
CA ALA A 83 -3.95 -18.69 -13.90
C ALA A 83 -4.04 -19.56 -12.63
N SER A 84 -3.51 -20.78 -12.68
CA SER A 84 -3.46 -21.69 -11.52
C SER A 84 -2.28 -21.39 -10.62
N GLU A 85 -1.12 -20.98 -11.15
CA GLU A 85 0.00 -20.55 -10.31
C GLU A 85 -0.30 -19.19 -9.69
N VAL A 86 -0.90 -18.23 -10.40
CA VAL A 86 -1.20 -16.90 -9.80
C VAL A 86 -2.33 -16.94 -8.77
N LEU A 87 -3.32 -17.84 -8.91
CA LEU A 87 -4.35 -18.04 -7.88
C LEU A 87 -3.85 -18.91 -6.71
N ALA A 88 -2.96 -19.88 -6.96
CA ALA A 88 -2.34 -20.67 -5.89
C ALA A 88 -1.24 -19.89 -5.14
N ASP A 89 -0.57 -18.93 -5.78
CA ASP A 89 0.53 -18.18 -5.18
C ASP A 89 0.04 -17.16 -4.14
N GLU A 90 -1.17 -16.62 -4.29
CA GLU A 90 -1.81 -15.81 -3.25
C GLU A 90 -2.54 -16.68 -2.20
N ASP A 91 -3.14 -17.81 -2.57
CA ASP A 91 -3.93 -18.64 -1.63
C ASP A 91 -3.09 -19.64 -0.81
N GLU A 92 -1.91 -20.09 -1.27
CA GLU A 92 -1.07 -21.05 -0.54
C GLU A 92 -0.26 -20.43 0.61
N GLU A 93 -0.23 -19.10 0.78
CA GLU A 93 0.24 -18.48 2.03
C GLU A 93 -0.85 -18.51 3.13
N TRP A 94 -2.10 -18.80 2.75
CA TRP A 94 -3.28 -18.78 3.62
C TRP A 94 -4.02 -20.12 3.71
N GLY A 95 -3.54 -21.16 3.01
CA GLY A 95 -4.25 -22.43 2.82
C GLY A 95 -4.55 -23.26 4.09
N ASP A 96 -3.90 -22.95 5.22
CA ASP A 96 -4.13 -23.65 6.49
C ASP A 96 -4.86 -22.79 7.55
N LEU A 97 -5.39 -21.60 7.21
CA LEU A 97 -6.09 -20.74 8.16
C LEU A 97 -7.45 -20.25 7.62
N ASP A 98 -8.51 -20.71 8.29
CA ASP A 98 -9.92 -20.34 8.08
C ASP A 98 -10.08 -18.80 7.89
N PRO A 99 -10.53 -18.31 6.72
CA PRO A 99 -10.61 -16.89 6.44
C PRO A 99 -11.68 -16.23 7.31
N SER A 100 -11.26 -15.63 8.44
CA SER A 100 -12.13 -14.81 9.28
C SER A 100 -12.53 -13.53 8.54
N HIS A 101 -13.80 -13.40 8.16
CA HIS A 101 -14.39 -12.21 7.55
C HIS A 101 -15.22 -11.43 8.58
N GLU A 102 -15.15 -10.11 8.53
CA GLU A 102 -15.91 -9.23 9.41
C GLU A 102 -17.39 -9.24 9.07
N GLY A 103 -18.22 -9.86 9.92
CA GLY A 103 -19.69 -9.77 9.80
C GLY A 103 -20.44 -11.06 9.50
N GLY A 104 -19.77 -12.19 9.22
CA GLY A 104 -20.49 -13.45 8.93
C GLY A 104 -20.80 -13.72 7.43
N GLU A 105 -20.47 -12.79 6.54
CA GLU A 105 -20.93 -12.76 5.15
C GLU A 105 -20.35 -13.80 4.19
N TYR A 106 -19.09 -14.24 4.34
CA TYR A 106 -18.54 -15.29 3.47
C TYR A 106 -19.17 -16.65 3.76
N GLY A 107 -19.30 -17.02 5.05
CA GLY A 107 -20.06 -18.22 5.45
C GLY A 107 -21.49 -18.19 4.91
N ASP A 108 -22.10 -17.01 4.84
CA ASP A 108 -23.44 -16.84 4.28
C ASP A 108 -23.49 -16.86 2.74
N LEU A 109 -22.48 -16.34 2.04
CA LEU A 109 -22.34 -16.45 0.59
C LEU A 109 -22.25 -17.93 0.19
N VAL A 110 -21.47 -18.72 0.94
CA VAL A 110 -21.34 -20.17 0.74
C VAL A 110 -22.68 -20.86 1.01
N ARG A 111 -23.36 -20.54 2.12
CA ARG A 111 -24.68 -21.10 2.46
C ARG A 111 -25.75 -20.81 1.41
N GLU A 112 -25.78 -19.59 0.90
CA GLU A 112 -26.75 -19.17 -0.11
C GLU A 112 -26.48 -19.84 -1.46
N THR A 113 -25.21 -19.91 -1.87
CA THR A 113 -24.80 -20.60 -3.09
C THR A 113 -25.17 -22.08 -3.03
N LEU A 114 -24.95 -22.73 -1.88
CA LEU A 114 -25.35 -24.11 -1.62
C LEU A 114 -26.88 -24.28 -1.56
N SER A 115 -27.59 -23.33 -0.96
CA SER A 115 -29.06 -23.35 -0.86
C SER A 115 -29.74 -23.16 -2.23
N ARG A 116 -29.18 -22.28 -3.08
CA ARG A 116 -29.62 -22.08 -4.47
C ARG A 116 -29.30 -23.30 -5.34
N ALA A 117 -28.17 -23.96 -5.09
CA ALA A 117 -27.85 -25.24 -5.75
C ALA A 117 -28.75 -26.40 -5.30
N ALA A 118 -29.26 -26.35 -4.06
CA ALA A 118 -30.12 -27.40 -3.48
C ALA A 118 -31.63 -27.21 -3.75
N ALA A 119 -32.08 -26.03 -4.17
CA ALA A 119 -33.49 -25.75 -4.40
C ALA A 119 -34.01 -26.38 -5.71
N SER A 120 -34.89 -27.38 -5.61
CA SER A 120 -35.66 -27.89 -6.76
C SER A 120 -36.82 -26.94 -7.11
N ARG A 121 -37.32 -27.01 -8.35
CA ARG A 121 -38.36 -26.12 -8.93
C ARG A 121 -39.63 -25.95 -8.07
N GLN A 122 -39.91 -26.82 -7.11
CA GLN A 122 -41.08 -26.73 -6.22
C GLN A 122 -40.90 -25.78 -5.02
N HIS A 123 -39.67 -25.34 -4.69
CA HIS A 123 -39.42 -24.42 -3.56
C HIS A 123 -39.60 -22.93 -3.88
N ASN A 124 -39.73 -22.57 -5.16
CA ASN A 124 -39.83 -21.16 -5.59
C ASN A 124 -41.15 -20.48 -5.17
N VAL A 125 -42.20 -21.24 -4.84
CA VAL A 125 -43.51 -20.68 -4.43
C VAL A 125 -43.56 -20.31 -2.94
N VAL A 126 -42.78 -20.96 -2.08
CA VAL A 126 -42.73 -20.66 -0.63
C VAL A 126 -41.78 -19.48 -0.31
N LEU A 127 -40.83 -19.20 -1.20
CA LEU A 127 -39.91 -18.05 -1.08
C LEU A 127 -40.60 -16.69 -1.24
N ALA A 128 -41.77 -16.62 -1.90
CA ALA A 128 -42.53 -15.37 -2.06
C ALA A 128 -43.13 -14.84 -0.73
N THR A 129 -43.22 -15.68 0.30
CA THR A 129 -43.70 -15.32 1.65
C THR A 129 -42.58 -15.00 2.65
N LEU A 130 -41.32 -15.18 2.27
CA LEU A 130 -40.15 -14.92 3.12
C LEU A 130 -39.56 -13.56 2.77
N LYS A 131 -39.45 -12.65 3.76
CA LYS A 131 -38.72 -11.38 3.60
C LYS A 131 -37.33 -11.67 3.01
N THR A 132 -36.94 -10.92 1.99
CA THR A 132 -35.61 -11.06 1.37
C THR A 132 -34.51 -10.81 2.42
N ARG A 133 -33.28 -11.33 2.21
CA ARG A 133 -32.18 -11.15 3.19
C ARG A 133 -31.88 -9.66 3.41
N LYS A 134 -31.82 -8.89 2.33
CA LYS A 134 -31.80 -7.43 2.34
C LYS A 134 -32.89 -6.81 3.24
N GLU A 135 -34.15 -7.23 3.10
CA GLU A 135 -35.24 -6.75 3.96
C GLU A 135 -35.06 -7.11 5.43
N ARG A 136 -34.51 -8.30 5.74
CA ARG A 136 -34.19 -8.69 7.12
C ARG A 136 -33.09 -7.83 7.72
N LEU A 137 -32.00 -7.59 6.99
CA LEU A 137 -30.90 -6.72 7.43
C LEU A 137 -31.39 -5.27 7.64
N LEU A 138 -32.24 -4.76 6.74
CA LEU A 138 -32.86 -3.45 6.90
C LEU A 138 -33.77 -3.37 8.13
N ALA A 139 -34.58 -4.41 8.37
CA ALA A 139 -35.43 -4.48 9.56
C ALA A 139 -34.60 -4.52 10.85
N ILE A 140 -33.54 -5.34 10.91
CA ILE A 140 -32.63 -5.43 12.05
C ILE A 140 -32.01 -4.06 12.35
N ARG A 141 -31.51 -3.35 11.35
CA ARG A 141 -30.96 -2.00 11.53
C ARG A 141 -31.99 -1.01 12.05
N ARG A 142 -33.20 -0.99 11.48
CA ARG A 142 -34.28 -0.11 11.98
C ARG A 142 -34.62 -0.38 13.44
N ASN A 143 -34.60 -1.64 13.85
CA ASN A 143 -34.88 -2.02 15.23
C ASN A 143 -33.75 -1.60 16.19
N TRP A 144 -32.49 -1.69 15.76
CA TRP A 144 -31.35 -1.14 16.52
C TRP A 144 -31.39 0.39 16.59
N GLU A 145 -31.65 1.05 15.46
CA GLU A 145 -31.73 2.52 15.37
C GLU A 145 -32.80 3.09 16.31
N ALA A 146 -33.98 2.45 16.36
CA ALA A 146 -35.11 2.91 17.18
C ALA A 146 -34.84 2.93 18.69
N GLN A 147 -33.82 2.20 19.17
CA GLN A 147 -33.47 2.14 20.60
C GLN A 147 -32.08 2.71 20.90
N MET A 148 -31.33 3.16 19.90
CA MET A 148 -29.90 3.46 20.07
C MET A 148 -29.63 4.66 20.99
N ASP A 149 -30.48 5.69 20.96
CA ASP A 149 -30.33 6.85 21.85
C ASP A 149 -30.52 6.46 23.32
N ALA A 150 -31.50 5.59 23.61
CA ALA A 150 -31.72 5.04 24.94
C ALA A 150 -30.57 4.12 25.39
N LEU A 151 -29.98 3.34 24.46
CA LEU A 151 -28.80 2.52 24.74
C LEU A 151 -27.56 3.37 25.08
N VAL A 152 -27.37 4.50 24.40
CA VAL A 152 -26.27 5.43 24.68
C VAL A 152 -26.40 6.03 26.07
N GLU A 153 -27.61 6.44 26.46
CA GLU A 153 -27.87 6.97 27.80
C GLU A 153 -27.67 5.90 28.89
N ALA A 154 -28.19 4.69 28.67
CA ALA A 154 -28.00 3.58 29.59
C ALA A 154 -26.52 3.19 29.71
N TYR A 155 -25.76 3.21 28.62
CA TYR A 155 -24.33 2.92 28.62
C TYR A 155 -23.55 3.96 29.43
N LEU A 156 -23.84 5.25 29.24
CA LEU A 156 -23.21 6.33 29.99
C LEU A 156 -23.56 6.25 31.49
N ALA A 157 -24.82 5.95 31.82
CA ALA A 157 -25.26 5.73 33.19
C ALA A 157 -24.59 4.50 33.82
N TRP A 158 -24.44 3.39 33.09
CA TRP A 158 -23.70 2.22 33.57
C TRP A 158 -22.22 2.55 33.83
N LYS A 159 -21.59 3.28 32.91
CA LYS A 159 -20.16 3.62 32.99
C LYS A 159 -19.82 4.60 34.10
N HIS A 160 -20.67 5.60 34.35
CA HIS A 160 -20.38 6.73 35.25
C HIS A 160 -21.36 6.89 36.43
N GLY A 161 -22.42 6.09 36.50
CA GLY A 161 -23.51 6.23 37.49
C GLY A 161 -23.15 5.85 38.92
N GLY A 162 -21.92 5.41 39.18
CA GLY A 162 -21.45 4.99 40.50
C GLY A 162 -21.90 3.57 40.84
N VAL A 163 -20.93 2.64 40.88
CA VAL A 163 -20.89 1.40 41.67
C VAL A 163 -22.27 0.80 42.04
N LEU A 164 -22.73 -0.21 41.29
CA LEU A 164 -23.43 -1.31 41.94
C LEU A 164 -22.47 -1.86 43.01
N PRO A 165 -22.89 -2.00 44.28
CA PRO A 165 -21.98 -2.29 45.38
C PRO A 165 -21.16 -3.53 45.05
N SER A 166 -19.84 -3.39 45.12
CA SER A 166 -18.84 -4.45 45.06
C SER A 166 -18.94 -5.44 46.24
N SER A 167 -20.12 -5.61 46.83
CA SER A 167 -20.44 -6.53 47.92
C SER A 167 -21.40 -7.66 47.52
N SER A 168 -21.70 -7.88 46.24
CA SER A 168 -22.57 -9.00 45.81
C SER A 168 -21.89 -10.01 44.88
N PHE A 169 -20.56 -10.05 44.84
CA PHE A 169 -19.81 -11.08 44.10
C PHE A 169 -19.35 -12.27 44.97
N GLU A 170 -19.54 -12.21 46.30
CA GLU A 170 -19.19 -13.31 47.21
C GLU A 170 -20.36 -14.25 47.55
N GLU A 171 -21.62 -13.88 47.29
CA GLU A 171 -22.79 -14.70 47.70
C GLU A 171 -23.31 -15.72 46.67
N LEU A 172 -22.64 -15.92 45.53
CA LEU A 172 -23.00 -16.98 44.56
C LEU A 172 -22.05 -18.18 44.52
N SER A 173 -21.15 -18.32 45.51
CA SER A 173 -20.30 -19.49 45.67
C SER A 173 -20.72 -20.32 46.90
N THR A 174 -21.70 -21.21 46.76
CA THR A 174 -21.90 -22.30 47.73
C THR A 174 -21.19 -23.60 47.27
N PRO A 175 -20.44 -24.30 48.14
CA PRO A 175 -19.76 -25.56 47.82
C PRO A 175 -20.74 -26.76 47.79
N PRO A 176 -20.35 -27.95 47.28
CA PRO A 176 -21.29 -29.04 47.04
C PRO A 176 -21.72 -29.72 48.35
N PRO A 177 -22.98 -30.20 48.47
CA PRO A 177 -23.38 -30.93 49.67
C PRO A 177 -22.78 -32.34 49.63
N THR A 178 -22.02 -32.66 50.67
CA THR A 178 -21.60 -34.02 50.97
C THR A 178 -22.72 -34.73 51.75
N THR A 179 -22.98 -35.96 51.34
CA THR A 179 -23.88 -37.01 51.89
C THR A 179 -24.24 -36.94 53.38
N GLY A 180 -25.53 -37.13 53.70
CA GLY A 180 -25.96 -37.58 55.03
C GLY A 180 -27.46 -37.50 55.36
N SER A 181 -28.16 -38.63 55.20
CA SER A 181 -29.32 -39.13 55.99
C SER A 181 -30.70 -38.44 55.96
N VAL A 182 -31.61 -39.10 55.23
CA VAL A 182 -32.96 -39.59 55.61
C VAL A 182 -33.68 -38.91 56.79
N HIS A 183 -34.81 -38.25 56.51
CA HIS A 183 -36.08 -38.47 57.21
C HIS A 183 -37.27 -38.11 56.31
N GLU A 184 -38.22 -39.04 56.22
CA GLU A 184 -39.48 -38.98 55.48
C GLU A 184 -40.56 -38.12 56.18
N GLN A 185 -41.61 -37.80 55.40
CA GLN A 185 -42.94 -37.25 55.73
C GLN A 185 -43.04 -35.71 55.71
N ASP A 186 -44.00 -35.06 55.06
CA ASP A 186 -45.35 -35.48 54.68
C ASP A 186 -45.89 -34.63 53.50
N ASP A 187 -46.82 -35.21 52.73
CA ASP A 187 -47.48 -34.63 51.56
C ASP A 187 -48.51 -33.54 51.95
N THR A 188 -48.52 -32.40 51.25
CA THR A 188 -49.79 -31.79 50.78
C THR A 188 -49.56 -30.72 49.68
N PRO A 189 -50.32 -30.76 48.57
CA PRO A 189 -50.18 -29.81 47.47
C PRO A 189 -51.13 -28.61 47.63
N MET A 190 -50.65 -27.37 47.46
CA MET A 190 -51.52 -26.22 47.20
C MET A 190 -51.08 -25.45 45.96
N HIS A 191 -52.05 -25.37 45.05
CA HIS A 191 -52.09 -24.70 43.76
C HIS A 191 -51.97 -23.18 43.89
N ASP A 192 -51.21 -22.61 42.97
CA ASP A 192 -51.31 -21.29 42.32
C ASP A 192 -52.28 -20.23 42.87
N SER A 193 -51.72 -19.06 43.19
CA SER A 193 -51.91 -17.86 42.35
C SER A 193 -50.95 -16.74 42.78
N PRO A 194 -50.14 -16.16 41.86
CA PRO A 194 -49.33 -14.99 42.16
C PRO A 194 -50.22 -13.74 42.15
N ALA A 195 -50.41 -13.15 43.33
CA ALA A 195 -51.02 -11.84 43.46
C ALA A 195 -50.08 -10.79 42.84
N ALA A 196 -50.60 -10.10 41.82
CA ALA A 196 -49.96 -9.01 41.12
C ALA A 196 -49.63 -7.84 42.06
N VAL A 197 -48.34 -7.52 42.18
CA VAL A 197 -47.83 -6.25 42.70
C VAL A 197 -46.63 -5.82 41.83
N GLY A 198 -46.86 -4.86 40.93
CA GLY A 198 -45.82 -4.11 40.19
C GLY A 198 -45.37 -4.71 38.86
N GLY A 199 -45.80 -4.12 37.73
CA GLY A 199 -45.51 -4.54 36.35
C GLY A 199 -44.03 -4.48 35.95
N ARG A 200 -43.25 -5.50 36.33
CA ARG A 200 -41.87 -5.72 35.87
C ARG A 200 -41.82 -7.04 35.12
N HIS A 201 -41.46 -6.99 33.85
CA HIS A 201 -41.25 -8.20 33.04
C HIS A 201 -39.86 -8.77 33.34
N VAL A 202 -39.74 -10.09 33.47
CA VAL A 202 -38.46 -10.76 33.68
C VAL A 202 -38.23 -11.73 32.54
N PHE A 203 -37.07 -11.64 31.90
CA PHE A 203 -36.66 -12.54 30.81
C PHE A 203 -35.28 -13.13 31.10
N ASP A 204 -35.00 -14.31 30.55
CA ASP A 204 -33.76 -15.04 30.76
C ASP A 204 -32.81 -14.90 29.56
N VAL A 205 -31.52 -14.70 29.82
CA VAL A 205 -30.48 -14.68 28.78
C VAL A 205 -29.29 -15.57 29.13
N VAL A 206 -28.62 -16.09 28.09
CA VAL A 206 -27.25 -16.61 28.24
C VAL A 206 -26.31 -15.41 28.29
N ALA A 207 -25.70 -15.16 29.45
CA ALA A 207 -24.76 -14.05 29.64
C ALA A 207 -23.31 -14.55 29.58
N VAL A 208 -22.50 -13.90 28.74
CA VAL A 208 -21.11 -14.25 28.46
C VAL A 208 -20.18 -13.12 28.89
N TRP A 209 -19.41 -13.36 29.95
CA TRP A 209 -18.26 -12.55 30.35
C TRP A 209 -16.96 -13.22 29.88
N THR A 210 -15.82 -12.54 30.04
CA THR A 210 -14.53 -13.05 29.56
C THR A 210 -14.16 -14.40 30.18
N HIS A 211 -14.45 -14.61 31.47
CA HIS A 211 -14.08 -15.82 32.21
C HIS A 211 -15.28 -16.57 32.82
N VAL A 212 -16.49 -16.01 32.70
CA VAL A 212 -17.70 -16.57 33.31
C VAL A 212 -18.79 -16.65 32.27
N ARG A 213 -19.48 -17.78 32.21
CA ARG A 213 -20.66 -17.98 31.37
C ARG A 213 -21.84 -18.39 32.23
N ASN A 214 -22.88 -17.56 32.26
CA ASN A 214 -24.14 -17.89 32.92
C ASN A 214 -25.15 -18.35 31.85
N THR A 215 -25.63 -19.58 31.96
CA THR A 215 -26.58 -20.18 31.01
C THR A 215 -28.00 -19.66 31.16
N LYS A 216 -28.34 -19.04 32.29
CA LYS A 216 -29.68 -18.55 32.58
C LYS A 216 -29.62 -17.39 33.60
N LEU A 217 -29.40 -16.18 33.09
CA LEU A 217 -29.45 -14.96 33.88
C LEU A 217 -30.83 -14.30 33.72
N ALA A 218 -31.55 -14.13 34.83
CA ALA A 218 -32.83 -13.41 34.87
C ALA A 218 -32.60 -11.90 34.89
N VAL A 219 -33.19 -11.17 33.94
CA VAL A 219 -33.04 -9.72 33.76
C VAL A 219 -34.40 -9.05 33.94
N VAL A 220 -34.43 -8.01 34.77
CA VAL A 220 -35.67 -7.26 35.08
C VAL A 220 -35.80 -6.06 34.13
N GLN A 221 -36.84 -6.11 33.30
CA GLN A 221 -37.21 -5.09 32.33
C GLN A 221 -38.35 -4.21 32.87
N ALA A 222 -38.18 -2.90 32.80
CA ALA A 222 -39.24 -1.95 33.12
C ALA A 222 -40.31 -1.90 32.01
N GLU A 223 -41.52 -1.46 32.36
CA GLU A 223 -42.61 -1.32 31.39
C GLU A 223 -42.24 -0.29 30.30
N GLY A 224 -42.30 -0.70 29.03
CA GLY A 224 -41.95 0.15 27.87
C GLY A 224 -40.44 0.33 27.62
N GLU A 225 -39.56 -0.22 28.46
CA GLU A 225 -38.10 -0.19 28.27
C GLU A 225 -37.67 -1.26 27.23
N PRO A 226 -36.80 -0.95 26.26
CA PRO A 226 -36.24 -1.98 25.37
C PRO A 226 -35.39 -3.02 26.13
N ALA A 227 -35.44 -4.29 25.74
CA ALA A 227 -34.72 -5.38 26.45
C ALA A 227 -33.20 -5.12 26.55
N ASN A 228 -32.58 -4.58 25.49
CA ASN A 228 -31.15 -4.24 25.51
C ASN A 228 -30.81 -3.10 26.47
N VAL A 229 -31.73 -2.17 26.75
CA VAL A 229 -31.52 -1.11 27.75
C VAL A 229 -31.45 -1.71 29.16
N ALA A 230 -32.35 -2.65 29.47
CA ALA A 230 -32.30 -3.42 30.71
C ALA A 230 -31.01 -4.24 30.84
N LEU A 231 -30.53 -4.84 29.74
CA LEU A 231 -29.24 -5.55 29.71
C LEU A 231 -28.05 -4.62 29.96
N VAL A 232 -28.01 -3.44 29.34
CA VAL A 232 -26.90 -2.48 29.46
C VAL A 232 -26.78 -1.97 30.91
N ARG A 233 -27.90 -1.80 31.62
CA ARG A 233 -27.89 -1.49 33.06
C ARG A 233 -27.16 -2.56 33.90
N CYS A 234 -27.20 -3.82 33.46
CA CYS A 234 -26.50 -4.94 34.08
C CYS A 234 -25.07 -5.15 33.52
N GLY A 235 -24.58 -4.26 32.65
CA GLY A 235 -23.27 -4.39 32.01
C GLY A 235 -23.24 -5.41 30.86
N LEU A 236 -24.38 -5.72 30.25
CA LEU A 236 -24.52 -6.69 29.17
C LEU A 236 -25.11 -6.03 27.91
N LEU A 237 -24.81 -6.58 26.74
CA LEU A 237 -25.41 -6.16 25.46
C LEU A 237 -25.85 -7.39 24.67
N GLY A 238 -27.12 -7.40 24.26
CA GLY A 238 -27.73 -8.52 23.56
C GLY A 238 -27.29 -8.65 22.10
N CYS A 239 -27.43 -9.86 21.56
CA CYS A 239 -27.10 -10.18 20.17
C CYS A 239 -28.29 -10.00 19.20
N SER A 240 -29.40 -9.41 19.66
CA SER A 240 -30.63 -9.18 18.90
C SER A 240 -31.31 -7.90 19.40
N PRO A 241 -31.87 -7.06 18.51
CA PRO A 241 -32.44 -5.78 18.93
C PRO A 241 -33.75 -5.90 19.72
N ILE A 242 -34.57 -6.94 19.50
CA ILE A 242 -35.90 -7.04 20.10
C ILE A 242 -35.92 -8.05 21.25
N ASP A 243 -35.55 -9.28 20.95
CA ASP A 243 -35.63 -10.41 21.89
C ASP A 243 -34.25 -11.08 21.98
N PRO A 244 -33.37 -10.58 22.86
CA PRO A 244 -32.01 -11.10 23.01
C PRO A 244 -32.02 -12.37 23.86
N SER A 245 -31.60 -13.50 23.29
CA SER A 245 -31.40 -14.77 24.03
C SER A 245 -29.97 -14.96 24.53
N VAL A 246 -29.02 -14.24 23.95
CA VAL A 246 -27.61 -14.23 24.31
C VAL A 246 -27.15 -12.79 24.46
N ALA A 247 -26.33 -12.51 25.46
CA ALA A 247 -25.74 -11.21 25.70
C ALA A 247 -24.27 -11.34 26.10
N PHE A 248 -23.44 -10.42 25.62
CA PHE A 248 -22.03 -10.31 25.98
C PHE A 248 -21.84 -9.17 26.97
N SER A 249 -20.91 -9.32 27.90
CA SER A 249 -20.56 -8.24 28.80
C SER A 249 -19.90 -7.07 28.06
N LEU A 250 -20.20 -5.86 28.49
CA LEU A 250 -19.59 -4.64 27.95
C LEU A 250 -18.06 -4.66 28.13
N ASP A 251 -17.56 -5.28 29.20
CA ASP A 251 -16.12 -5.46 29.44
C ASP A 251 -15.48 -6.43 28.43
N THR A 252 -16.15 -7.52 28.06
CA THR A 252 -15.70 -8.43 27.01
C THR A 252 -15.66 -7.73 25.64
N LEU A 253 -16.67 -6.91 25.34
CA LEU A 253 -16.72 -6.15 24.09
C LEU A 253 -15.66 -5.03 24.07
N GLU A 254 -15.40 -4.37 25.21
CA GLU A 254 -14.31 -3.39 25.35
C GLU A 254 -12.94 -4.06 25.22
N LEU A 255 -12.73 -5.23 25.83
CA LEU A 255 -11.50 -6.01 25.66
C LEU A 255 -11.25 -6.31 24.18
N TYR A 256 -12.27 -6.82 23.47
CA TYR A 256 -12.14 -7.08 22.04
C TYR A 256 -11.91 -5.80 21.24
N HIS A 257 -12.59 -4.69 21.58
CA HIS A 257 -12.37 -3.38 20.97
C HIS A 257 -10.92 -2.92 21.10
N ARG A 258 -10.31 -3.07 22.29
CA ARG A 258 -8.92 -2.69 22.55
C ARG A 258 -7.94 -3.59 21.81
N LEU A 259 -8.13 -4.90 21.85
CA LEU A 259 -7.28 -5.86 21.17
C LEU A 259 -7.32 -5.66 19.65
N ARG A 260 -8.51 -5.50 19.05
CA ARG A 260 -8.67 -5.29 17.61
C ARG A 260 -7.98 -4.00 17.14
N ARG A 261 -7.99 -2.94 17.94
CA ARG A 261 -7.29 -1.69 17.62
C ARG A 261 -5.77 -1.87 17.61
N ARG A 262 -5.22 -2.63 18.57
CA ARG A 262 -3.76 -2.88 18.65
C ARG A 262 -3.28 -3.98 17.70
N HIS A 263 -4.16 -4.89 17.32
CA HIS A 263 -3.89 -5.96 16.37
C HIS A 263 -4.97 -6.02 15.30
N PRO A 264 -4.84 -5.21 14.22
CA PRO A 264 -5.89 -5.11 13.19
C PRO A 264 -6.15 -6.42 12.42
N ARG A 265 -5.26 -7.41 12.52
CA ARG A 265 -5.44 -8.76 11.98
C ARG A 265 -6.42 -9.62 12.81
N LEU A 266 -6.77 -9.20 14.03
CA LEU A 266 -7.63 -9.95 14.95
C LEU A 266 -9.11 -9.88 14.53
N GLY A 267 -9.55 -10.85 13.75
CA GLY A 267 -10.95 -11.00 13.37
C GLY A 267 -11.86 -11.48 14.53
N ILE A 268 -13.17 -11.45 14.28
CA ILE A 268 -14.21 -11.82 15.26
C ILE A 268 -14.15 -13.31 15.60
N GLN A 269 -13.86 -14.15 14.61
CA GLN A 269 -13.85 -15.59 14.79
C GLN A 269 -12.75 -16.08 15.75
N PRO A 270 -11.48 -15.65 15.61
CA PRO A 270 -10.46 -15.95 16.62
C PRO A 270 -10.89 -15.57 18.04
N MET A 271 -11.44 -14.36 18.23
CA MET A 271 -11.95 -13.93 19.54
C MET A 271 -13.05 -14.86 20.07
N MET A 272 -14.01 -15.22 19.22
CA MET A 272 -15.10 -16.11 19.62
C MET A 272 -14.60 -17.52 19.95
N ARG A 273 -13.63 -18.05 19.19
CA ARG A 273 -12.99 -19.34 19.52
C ARG A 273 -12.29 -19.28 20.87
N THR A 274 -11.56 -18.20 21.16
CA THR A 274 -10.95 -17.98 22.48
C THR A 274 -11.99 -17.95 23.59
N LEU A 275 -13.13 -17.27 23.39
CA LEU A 275 -14.22 -17.30 24.38
C LEU A 275 -14.81 -18.70 24.56
N CYS A 276 -14.98 -19.47 23.48
CA CYS A 276 -15.42 -20.86 23.57
C CYS A 276 -14.44 -21.73 24.37
N ASP A 277 -13.14 -21.60 24.11
CA ASP A 277 -12.08 -22.32 24.82
C ASP A 277 -12.05 -21.94 26.31
N LEU A 278 -12.20 -20.65 26.64
CA LEU A 278 -12.26 -20.17 28.03
C LEU A 278 -13.51 -20.65 28.80
N HIS A 279 -14.55 -21.07 28.09
CA HIS A 279 -15.80 -21.57 28.69
C HIS A 279 -15.97 -23.08 28.56
N ASP A 280 -14.96 -23.80 28.07
CA ASP A 280 -15.01 -25.24 27.81
C ASP A 280 -16.22 -25.67 26.94
N ILE A 281 -16.54 -24.88 25.90
CA ILE A 281 -17.63 -25.18 24.95
C ILE A 281 -17.11 -25.32 23.51
N ASN A 282 -17.84 -26.09 22.70
CA ASN A 282 -17.52 -26.21 21.28
C ASN A 282 -17.89 -24.94 20.51
N TYR A 283 -17.03 -24.53 19.58
CA TYR A 283 -17.31 -23.44 18.66
C TYR A 283 -18.41 -23.82 17.65
N HIS A 284 -19.36 -22.91 17.47
CA HIS A 284 -20.37 -22.95 16.41
C HIS A 284 -20.36 -21.63 15.64
N GLU A 285 -20.60 -21.69 14.33
CA GLU A 285 -20.59 -20.50 13.46
C GLU A 285 -21.55 -19.39 13.95
N CYS A 286 -22.70 -19.76 14.50
CA CYS A 286 -23.68 -18.81 15.01
C CYS A 286 -23.15 -17.94 16.17
N TYR A 287 -22.16 -18.41 16.93
CA TYR A 287 -21.56 -17.63 18.02
C TYR A 287 -20.72 -16.46 17.49
N ARG A 288 -20.04 -16.67 16.37
CA ARG A 288 -19.32 -15.59 15.68
C ARG A 288 -20.29 -14.51 15.24
N ASP A 289 -21.42 -14.90 14.65
CA ASP A 289 -22.43 -13.95 14.17
C ASP A 289 -23.07 -13.19 15.34
N GLN A 290 -23.35 -13.87 16.46
CA GLN A 290 -23.82 -13.26 17.70
C GLN A 290 -22.83 -12.21 18.24
N LEU A 291 -21.54 -12.55 18.34
CA LEU A 291 -20.51 -11.62 18.77
C LEU A 291 -20.39 -10.44 17.79
N SER A 292 -20.48 -10.68 16.49
CA SER A 292 -20.46 -9.62 15.48
C SER A 292 -21.60 -8.63 15.65
N ILE A 293 -22.83 -9.11 15.87
CA ILE A 293 -24.00 -8.24 16.05
C ILE A 293 -23.85 -7.38 17.32
N ALA A 294 -23.49 -8.01 18.44
CA ALA A 294 -23.27 -7.29 19.70
C ALA A 294 -22.14 -6.27 19.56
N PHE A 295 -21.06 -6.63 18.87
CA PHE A 295 -19.92 -5.74 18.67
C PHE A 295 -20.25 -4.56 17.73
N ASP A 296 -21.02 -4.77 16.66
CA ASP A 296 -21.47 -3.69 15.79
C ASP A 296 -22.35 -2.68 16.54
N ALA A 297 -23.27 -3.17 17.37
CA ALA A 297 -24.09 -2.33 18.24
C ALA A 297 -23.23 -1.57 19.26
N TYR A 298 -22.25 -2.24 19.87
CA TYR A 298 -21.30 -1.61 20.79
C TYR A 298 -20.48 -0.50 20.12
N LEU A 299 -19.96 -0.75 18.91
CA LEU A 299 -19.25 0.27 18.15
C LEU A 299 -20.15 1.47 17.79
N ASP A 300 -21.44 1.25 17.54
CA ASP A 300 -22.38 2.36 17.31
C ASP A 300 -22.64 3.19 18.56
N ILE A 301 -22.82 2.54 19.71
CA ILE A 301 -22.91 3.21 21.02
C ILE A 301 -21.66 4.08 21.23
N LEU A 302 -20.45 3.54 21.04
CA LEU A 302 -19.21 4.29 21.19
C LEU A 302 -19.09 5.48 20.23
N ARG A 303 -19.56 5.34 18.97
CA ARG A 303 -19.59 6.44 17.99
C ARG A 303 -20.52 7.55 18.43
N ARG A 304 -21.74 7.24 18.88
CA ARG A 304 -22.71 8.25 19.36
C ARG A 304 -22.27 8.91 20.66
N VAL A 305 -21.64 8.16 21.57
CA VAL A 305 -20.99 8.74 22.77
C VAL A 305 -19.92 9.74 22.36
N ARG A 306 -19.07 9.40 21.37
CA ARG A 306 -18.08 10.34 20.85
C ARG A 306 -18.77 11.59 20.27
N GLN A 307 -19.81 11.43 19.46
CA GLN A 307 -20.56 12.57 18.90
C GLN A 307 -21.11 13.49 20.00
N LYS A 308 -21.66 12.94 21.09
CA LYS A 308 -22.11 13.75 22.24
C LYS A 308 -20.95 14.54 22.87
N VAL A 309 -19.78 13.92 23.03
CA VAL A 309 -18.56 14.59 23.53
C VAL A 309 -18.07 15.66 22.56
N ASP A 310 -18.05 15.37 21.26
CA ASP A 310 -17.59 16.31 20.24
C ASP A 310 -18.52 17.53 20.18
N VAL A 311 -19.84 17.35 20.32
CA VAL A 311 -20.79 18.46 20.45
C VAL A 311 -20.50 19.30 21.70
N ALA A 312 -20.24 18.66 22.85
CA ALA A 312 -19.93 19.37 24.08
C ALA A 312 -18.62 20.18 24.00
N LEU A 313 -17.63 19.68 23.26
CA LEU A 313 -16.36 20.36 23.01
C LEU A 313 -16.43 21.36 21.84
N GLY A 314 -17.55 21.46 21.11
CA GLY A 314 -17.66 22.28 19.90
C GLY A 314 -16.85 21.73 18.71
N HIS A 315 -16.50 20.45 18.73
CA HIS A 315 -15.74 19.74 17.71
C HIS A 315 -16.62 19.17 16.57
N ASN A 316 -17.94 19.38 16.60
CA ASN A 316 -18.90 18.83 15.65
C ASN A 316 -19.06 19.64 14.34
N VAL A 317 -18.07 20.46 13.99
CA VAL A 317 -18.09 21.27 12.76
C VAL A 317 -17.48 20.52 11.57
N PRO A 318 -17.87 20.83 10.31
CA PRO A 318 -17.33 20.16 9.13
C PRO A 318 -15.80 20.24 9.06
N ASP A 319 -15.18 19.08 8.81
CA ASP A 319 -13.73 18.89 8.71
C ASP A 319 -12.94 19.34 9.96
N TRP A 320 -13.57 19.36 11.14
CA TRP A 320 -12.89 19.70 12.40
C TRP A 320 -11.63 18.86 12.62
N ARG A 321 -11.72 17.54 12.40
CA ARG A 321 -10.61 16.59 12.54
C ARG A 321 -9.42 17.00 11.67
N MET A 322 -9.64 17.19 10.37
CA MET A 322 -8.60 17.60 9.42
C MET A 322 -7.93 18.92 9.85
N LYS A 323 -8.69 19.86 10.40
CA LYS A 323 -8.21 21.18 10.83
C LYS A 323 -7.53 21.19 12.20
N ASN A 324 -7.75 20.21 13.07
CA ASN A 324 -7.31 20.29 14.47
C ASN A 324 -6.54 19.07 14.99
N THR A 325 -6.52 17.94 14.27
CA THR A 325 -5.85 16.72 14.74
C THR A 325 -4.33 16.90 14.88
N CYS A 326 -3.66 17.50 13.88
CA CYS A 326 -2.21 17.76 13.95
C CYS A 326 -1.93 19.19 14.43
N ALA A 327 -1.57 19.34 15.70
CA ALA A 327 -1.22 20.63 16.28
C ALA A 327 0.02 21.28 15.61
N PRO A 328 1.12 20.54 15.35
CA PRO A 328 2.25 21.06 14.57
C PRO A 328 1.88 21.66 13.22
N CYS A 329 0.95 21.07 12.47
CA CYS A 329 0.53 21.59 11.16
C CYS A 329 -0.42 22.78 11.28
N ASN A 330 -1.44 22.68 12.14
CA ASN A 330 -2.63 23.53 12.05
C ASN A 330 -2.76 24.58 13.17
N TYR A 331 -2.00 24.45 14.28
CA TYR A 331 -2.17 25.28 15.47
C TYR A 331 -1.28 26.52 15.47
N LYS A 332 -1.44 27.38 14.45
CA LYS A 332 -0.60 28.57 14.24
C LYS A 332 -0.63 29.56 15.41
N LEU A 333 0.50 30.22 15.64
CA LEU A 333 0.70 31.23 16.69
C LEU A 333 0.86 32.65 16.10
N GLU A 334 0.64 33.68 16.91
CA GLU A 334 0.71 35.10 16.47
C GLU A 334 2.15 35.56 16.17
N ASP A 335 3.15 35.01 16.85
CA ASP A 335 4.55 35.45 16.85
C ASP A 335 5.52 34.41 16.28
N GLU A 336 5.02 33.45 15.50
CA GLU A 336 5.85 32.43 14.85
C GLU A 336 6.36 32.89 13.47
N PRO A 337 7.57 32.47 13.04
CA PRO A 337 8.05 32.70 11.69
C PRO A 337 7.21 31.94 10.66
N GLU A 338 7.07 32.52 9.47
CA GLU A 338 6.34 31.89 8.37
C GLU A 338 7.14 30.70 7.81
N LEU A 339 6.51 29.52 7.81
CA LEU A 339 7.08 28.32 7.20
C LEU A 339 6.80 28.32 5.71
N ASN A 340 7.82 28.03 4.90
CA ASN A 340 7.69 27.86 3.45
C ASN A 340 8.42 26.58 3.03
N PRO A 341 7.71 25.47 2.74
CA PRO A 341 6.25 25.33 2.70
C PRO A 341 5.57 25.44 4.07
N SER A 342 4.31 25.91 4.12
CA SER A 342 3.55 26.05 5.37
C SER A 342 3.22 24.71 6.01
N GLN A 343 3.01 23.69 5.17
CA GLN A 343 2.69 22.32 5.55
C GLN A 343 3.34 21.34 4.57
N LEU A 344 3.89 20.23 5.09
CA LEU A 344 4.38 19.10 4.29
C LEU A 344 3.38 17.94 4.40
N LEU A 345 3.00 17.40 3.25
CA LEU A 345 2.04 16.32 3.07
C LEU A 345 2.63 15.24 2.17
N ALA A 346 2.09 14.04 2.23
CA ALA A 346 2.33 12.96 1.28
C ALA A 346 0.99 12.38 0.80
N MET A 347 0.92 11.94 -0.46
CA MET A 347 -0.24 11.25 -1.00
C MET A 347 0.16 10.11 -1.94
N ASP A 348 -0.62 9.03 -1.92
CA ASP A 348 -0.32 7.80 -2.67
C ASP A 348 -1.49 6.78 -2.62
N GLY A 349 -1.44 5.77 -3.48
CA GLY A 349 -2.38 4.65 -3.56
C GLY A 349 -1.91 3.37 -2.90
N ASN A 350 -2.84 2.60 -2.33
CA ASN A 350 -2.58 1.28 -1.76
C ASN A 350 -3.59 0.24 -2.26
N ASN A 351 -3.07 -0.79 -2.91
CA ASN A 351 -3.86 -1.89 -3.48
C ASN A 351 -4.12 -3.06 -2.52
N SER A 352 -3.64 -3.01 -1.28
CA SER A 352 -3.86 -4.10 -0.30
C SER A 352 -5.28 -4.12 0.26
N ALA A 353 -5.95 -2.97 0.32
CA ALA A 353 -7.30 -2.82 0.88
C ALA A 353 -8.45 -3.28 -0.06
N LYS A 354 -8.21 -4.26 -0.94
CA LYS A 354 -9.24 -4.81 -1.85
C LYS A 354 -10.43 -5.44 -1.12
N ARG A 355 -11.59 -5.42 -1.77
CA ARG A 355 -12.82 -6.11 -1.35
C ARG A 355 -13.43 -6.85 -2.52
N VAL A 356 -13.80 -8.11 -2.31
CA VAL A 356 -14.43 -8.95 -3.33
C VAL A 356 -15.80 -8.37 -3.71
N MET A 357 -16.13 -8.44 -5.00
CA MET A 357 -17.36 -7.87 -5.54
C MET A 357 -18.63 -8.56 -5.06
N SER A 358 -18.60 -9.89 -4.91
CA SER A 358 -19.71 -10.70 -4.42
C SER A 358 -19.88 -10.65 -2.90
N ALA A 359 -18.95 -10.03 -2.17
CA ALA A 359 -19.01 -9.94 -0.71
C ALA A 359 -20.03 -8.89 -0.24
N GLY A 360 -20.95 -9.32 0.63
CA GLY A 360 -21.89 -8.44 1.33
C GLY A 360 -22.83 -7.62 0.44
N VAL A 361 -23.16 -8.09 -0.77
CA VAL A 361 -24.02 -7.37 -1.74
C VAL A 361 -25.43 -7.09 -1.19
N GLU A 362 -25.93 -7.96 -0.32
CA GLU A 362 -27.23 -7.81 0.35
C GLU A 362 -27.23 -6.71 1.42
N ASP A 363 -26.05 -6.32 1.90
CA ASP A 363 -25.90 -5.22 2.84
C ASP A 363 -25.85 -3.88 2.09
N THR A 364 -26.90 -3.08 2.27
CA THR A 364 -27.01 -1.74 1.68
C THR A 364 -26.65 -0.61 2.64
N ALA A 365 -26.15 -0.93 3.83
CA ALA A 365 -25.76 0.09 4.80
C ALA A 365 -24.55 0.90 4.34
N ARG A 366 -24.57 2.17 4.73
CA ARG A 366 -23.49 3.11 4.51
C ARG A 366 -22.85 3.42 5.85
N PHE A 367 -21.52 3.46 5.85
CA PHE A 367 -20.74 3.89 7.00
C PHE A 367 -20.26 5.32 6.75
N ASP A 368 -20.63 6.24 7.63
CA ASP A 368 -20.16 7.61 7.60
C ASP A 368 -18.83 7.75 8.34
N SER A 369 -17.87 8.46 7.74
CA SER A 369 -16.51 8.55 8.25
C SER A 369 -15.86 9.86 7.86
N ASP A 370 -15.31 10.56 8.86
CA ASP A 370 -14.59 11.82 8.67
C ASP A 370 -13.22 11.66 7.95
N TYR A 371 -12.77 10.41 7.78
CA TYR A 371 -11.55 10.08 7.03
C TYR A 371 -11.80 9.99 5.52
N PHE A 372 -12.97 9.51 5.10
CA PHE A 372 -13.22 9.17 3.70
C PHE A 372 -13.94 10.29 2.95
N LEU A 373 -13.48 10.59 1.74
CA LEU A 373 -14.26 11.35 0.77
C LEU A 373 -15.40 10.49 0.23
N SER A 374 -16.54 11.13 -0.05
CA SER A 374 -17.67 10.45 -0.68
C SER A 374 -17.35 10.12 -2.14
N ARG A 375 -17.95 9.06 -2.68
CA ARG A 375 -17.77 8.70 -4.10
C ARG A 375 -18.24 9.82 -5.02
N GLU A 376 -19.32 10.49 -4.63
CA GLU A 376 -19.88 11.64 -5.35
C GLU A 376 -18.94 12.84 -5.36
N GLN A 377 -18.11 13.03 -4.33
CA GLN A 377 -17.06 14.06 -4.33
C GLN A 377 -15.92 13.69 -5.28
N VAL A 378 -15.49 12.42 -5.27
CA VAL A 378 -14.39 11.92 -6.11
C VAL A 378 -14.76 11.87 -7.59
N ASP A 379 -15.97 11.41 -7.91
CA ASP A 379 -16.41 11.22 -9.30
C ASP A 379 -16.66 12.53 -10.06
N ARG A 380 -16.61 13.70 -9.41
CA ARG A 380 -16.56 15.01 -10.09
C ARG A 380 -15.34 15.15 -10.98
N PHE A 381 -14.23 14.50 -10.61
CA PHE A 381 -12.94 14.59 -11.28
C PHE A 381 -12.69 13.47 -12.29
N LYS A 382 -13.65 12.53 -12.45
CA LYS A 382 -13.45 11.31 -13.25
C LYS A 382 -13.12 11.59 -14.72
N ASP A 383 -13.64 12.69 -15.27
CA ASP A 383 -13.53 13.04 -16.70
C ASP A 383 -12.50 14.16 -16.95
N GLU A 384 -11.80 14.63 -15.92
CA GLU A 384 -10.84 15.75 -16.06
C GLU A 384 -9.55 15.36 -16.77
N VAL A 385 -9.13 14.11 -16.59
CA VAL A 385 -7.93 13.57 -17.23
C VAL A 385 -8.37 12.36 -18.03
N LYS A 386 -8.10 12.40 -19.33
CA LYS A 386 -8.44 11.29 -20.25
C LYS A 386 -7.23 10.42 -20.50
N ARG A 387 -7.47 9.11 -20.63
CA ARG A 387 -6.43 8.14 -20.93
C ARG A 387 -5.81 8.44 -22.30
N ARG A 388 -4.48 8.51 -22.36
CA ARG A 388 -3.79 8.68 -23.63
C ARG A 388 -3.89 7.41 -24.47
N GLY A 389 -4.30 7.54 -25.73
CA GLY A 389 -4.21 6.47 -26.72
C GLY A 389 -2.73 6.08 -26.94
N ARG A 390 -2.41 4.78 -26.91
CA ARG A 390 -1.10 4.28 -27.33
C ARG A 390 -0.96 4.55 -28.83
N VAL A 391 -0.30 5.65 -29.21
CA VAL A 391 0.27 5.75 -30.56
C VAL A 391 1.40 4.72 -30.61
N LYS A 392 1.22 3.67 -31.41
CA LYS A 392 2.30 2.71 -31.72
C LYS A 392 3.41 3.52 -32.41
N GLU A 393 4.45 3.93 -31.67
CA GLU A 393 5.72 4.26 -32.31
C GLU A 393 6.17 2.97 -33.01
N MET A 394 6.25 2.98 -34.35
CA MET A 394 6.76 1.88 -35.14
C MET A 394 8.19 1.56 -34.65
N LYS A 395 8.36 0.44 -33.95
CA LYS A 395 9.70 -0.07 -33.64
C LYS A 395 10.44 -0.33 -34.97
N PRO A 396 11.67 0.16 -35.15
CA PRO A 396 12.54 -0.34 -36.21
C PRO A 396 12.80 -1.83 -36.00
N VAL A 397 12.76 -2.60 -37.07
CA VAL A 397 13.00 -4.03 -37.08
C VAL A 397 14.49 -4.27 -36.85
N GLU A 398 14.91 -4.51 -35.61
CA GLU A 398 16.27 -5.02 -35.32
C GLU A 398 16.35 -6.50 -35.73
N ALA A 399 17.00 -6.77 -36.87
CA ALA A 399 17.36 -8.11 -37.31
C ALA A 399 18.66 -8.55 -36.61
N ASP A 400 18.55 -9.42 -35.61
CA ASP A 400 19.67 -10.19 -35.10
C ASP A 400 19.33 -11.69 -35.18
N ALA A 401 20.10 -12.41 -35.99
CA ALA A 401 19.92 -13.82 -36.27
C ALA A 401 20.99 -14.64 -35.53
N SER A 402 20.59 -15.29 -34.45
CA SER A 402 21.22 -16.54 -33.99
C SER A 402 20.19 -17.40 -33.28
N ASP A 403 19.83 -18.50 -33.93
CA ASP A 403 18.86 -19.50 -33.48
C ASP A 403 19.22 -20.16 -32.15
N VAL A 404 18.31 -20.10 -31.19
CA VAL A 404 17.94 -21.28 -30.40
C VAL A 404 16.42 -21.25 -30.28
N ALA A 405 15.76 -22.30 -30.77
CA ALA A 405 14.32 -22.46 -30.73
C ALA A 405 13.78 -22.22 -29.30
N SER A 406 13.11 -21.09 -29.11
CA SER A 406 12.10 -20.86 -28.09
C SER A 406 10.79 -20.64 -28.83
N GLU A 407 9.74 -21.26 -28.29
CA GLU A 407 8.38 -21.25 -28.80
C GLU A 407 7.91 -19.82 -29.11
N SER A 408 7.16 -19.72 -30.20
CA SER A 408 6.47 -18.52 -30.65
C SER A 408 5.47 -18.07 -29.60
N ASP A 409 5.82 -17.03 -28.84
CA ASP A 409 4.86 -16.11 -28.20
C ASP A 409 4.19 -15.30 -29.33
N ASP A 410 3.30 -15.95 -30.07
CA ASP A 410 2.22 -15.26 -30.79
C ASP A 410 1.09 -15.02 -29.77
N ASP A 411 1.32 -14.09 -28.83
CA ASP A 411 0.21 -13.45 -28.13
C ASP A 411 -0.50 -12.55 -29.16
N ASP A 412 -1.67 -13.01 -29.59
CA ASP A 412 -2.70 -12.24 -30.28
C ASP A 412 -3.04 -10.96 -29.46
N ASP A 413 -2.26 -9.90 -29.64
CA ASP A 413 -2.67 -8.52 -29.35
C ASP A 413 -3.74 -8.13 -30.38
N ALA A 414 -4.94 -8.69 -30.22
CA ALA A 414 -6.15 -8.21 -30.87
C ALA A 414 -6.26 -6.70 -30.62
N PRO A 415 -6.38 -5.85 -31.67
CA PRO A 415 -6.56 -4.41 -31.52
C PRO A 415 -7.87 -4.07 -30.81
N TRP A 416 -7.89 -4.14 -29.48
CA TRP A 416 -8.93 -3.49 -28.70
C TRP A 416 -8.79 -1.99 -28.95
N LEU A 417 -9.84 -1.44 -29.57
CA LEU A 417 -10.06 0.00 -29.69
C LEU A 417 -9.93 0.60 -28.28
N VAL A 418 -8.77 1.17 -27.97
CA VAL A 418 -8.53 1.82 -26.68
C VAL A 418 -9.41 3.05 -26.67
N ASP A 419 -10.53 2.98 -25.96
CA ASP A 419 -11.48 4.08 -25.91
C ASP A 419 -10.83 5.28 -25.20
N SER A 420 -10.42 6.28 -25.99
CA SER A 420 -9.87 7.56 -25.53
C SER A 420 -10.81 8.34 -24.61
N ALA A 421 -12.07 7.89 -24.45
CA ALA A 421 -13.02 8.41 -23.48
C ALA A 421 -12.85 7.87 -22.05
N SER A 422 -11.99 6.86 -21.82
CA SER A 422 -11.76 6.32 -20.47
C SER A 422 -10.98 7.30 -19.58
N PRO A 423 -11.25 7.37 -18.25
CA PRO A 423 -10.45 8.14 -17.31
C PRO A 423 -8.97 7.77 -17.34
N GLY A 424 -8.10 8.78 -17.31
CA GLY A 424 -6.65 8.65 -17.33
C GLY A 424 -6.03 8.52 -15.93
N ASP A 425 -4.78 8.09 -15.91
CA ASP A 425 -3.96 8.09 -14.70
C ASP A 425 -3.41 9.47 -14.37
N ALA A 426 -2.84 9.63 -13.18
CA ALA A 426 -2.29 10.90 -12.71
C ALA A 426 -1.13 11.44 -13.59
N CYS A 427 -0.52 10.64 -14.46
CA CYS A 427 0.51 11.09 -15.40
C CYS A 427 -0.05 11.49 -16.77
N ASP A 428 -1.33 11.21 -17.07
CA ASP A 428 -1.88 11.40 -18.42
C ASP A 428 -2.13 12.87 -18.77
N GLY A 429 -2.24 13.76 -17.77
CA GLY A 429 -2.56 15.18 -17.94
C GLY A 429 -1.45 16.07 -18.50
N GLN A 430 -0.24 15.55 -18.71
CA GLN A 430 0.85 16.30 -19.38
C GLN A 430 0.57 16.46 -20.89
N GLU A 431 1.33 17.28 -21.63
CA GLU A 431 1.25 17.31 -23.11
C GLU A 431 2.12 16.21 -23.74
N LYS A 432 3.37 16.06 -23.28
CA LYS A 432 4.31 15.01 -23.72
C LYS A 432 4.78 14.19 -22.51
N PRO A 433 4.82 12.85 -22.57
CA PRO A 433 5.27 12.05 -21.44
C PRO A 433 6.73 12.33 -21.12
N THR A 434 7.02 12.72 -19.87
CA THR A 434 8.42 12.89 -19.44
C THR A 434 9.16 11.55 -19.43
N PRO A 435 10.51 11.54 -19.52
CA PRO A 435 11.30 10.32 -19.35
C PRO A 435 11.01 9.62 -18.01
N CYS A 436 10.74 10.38 -16.94
CA CYS A 436 10.32 9.84 -15.65
C CYS A 436 8.98 9.11 -15.75
N THR A 437 7.98 9.73 -16.39
CA THR A 437 6.67 9.10 -16.64
C THR A 437 6.80 7.79 -17.44
N LYS A 438 7.64 7.77 -18.49
CA LYS A 438 7.86 6.56 -19.29
C LYS A 438 8.50 5.43 -18.46
N ARG A 439 9.50 5.76 -17.62
CA ARG A 439 10.15 4.78 -16.72
C ARG A 439 9.20 4.27 -15.65
N TRP A 440 8.43 5.16 -15.03
CA TRP A 440 7.43 4.81 -14.02
C TRP A 440 6.34 3.90 -14.58
N LYS A 441 5.70 4.28 -15.70
CA LYS A 441 4.68 3.45 -16.37
C LYS A 441 5.22 2.09 -16.81
N ALA A 442 6.48 2.03 -17.26
CA ALA A 442 7.11 0.76 -17.62
C ALA A 442 7.33 -0.15 -16.40
N SER A 443 7.58 0.41 -15.22
CA SER A 443 7.68 -0.35 -13.96
C SER A 443 6.30 -0.76 -13.42
N ALA A 444 5.30 0.12 -13.52
CA ALA A 444 3.93 -0.14 -13.08
C ALA A 444 3.22 -1.21 -13.94
N ALA A 445 3.48 -1.23 -15.26
CA ALA A 445 2.86 -2.18 -16.19
C ALA A 445 3.26 -3.65 -15.93
N GLU A 446 4.37 -3.93 -15.23
CA GLU A 446 4.70 -5.28 -14.76
C GLU A 446 3.84 -5.70 -13.56
N HIS A 447 3.38 -4.74 -12.75
CA HIS A 447 2.55 -4.96 -11.55
C HIS A 447 1.04 -4.94 -11.84
N GLU A 448 0.59 -4.19 -12.85
CA GLU A 448 -0.83 -4.05 -13.22
C GLU A 448 -1.42 -5.24 -14.00
N LYS A 449 -0.62 -6.26 -14.36
CA LYS A 449 -1.08 -7.43 -15.12
C LYS A 449 -2.17 -8.27 -14.42
N THR A 450 -2.58 -7.90 -13.20
CA THR A 450 -3.46 -8.74 -12.38
C THR A 450 -4.45 -7.96 -11.50
N ALA A 451 -5.01 -6.84 -11.96
CA ALA A 451 -6.24 -6.33 -11.34
C ALA A 451 -7.43 -7.19 -11.80
N LEU A 452 -7.58 -8.38 -11.20
CA LEU A 452 -8.66 -9.32 -11.51
C LEU A 452 -10.03 -8.63 -11.36
N ASN A 453 -10.92 -8.83 -12.32
CA ASN A 453 -12.33 -8.35 -12.33
C ASN A 453 -13.18 -8.83 -11.13
N VAL A 454 -12.58 -9.53 -10.16
CA VAL A 454 -13.19 -10.09 -8.96
C VAL A 454 -13.37 -9.05 -7.85
N TYR A 455 -12.59 -7.97 -7.86
CA TYR A 455 -12.61 -6.96 -6.80
C TYR A 455 -13.49 -5.76 -7.15
N HIS A 456 -14.35 -5.34 -6.21
CA HIS A 456 -15.13 -4.11 -6.35
C HIS A 456 -14.31 -2.89 -5.88
N GLN A 457 -13.74 -2.96 -4.68
CA GLN A 457 -12.70 -2.04 -4.24
C GLN A 457 -11.37 -2.68 -4.57
N THR A 458 -10.54 -1.96 -5.30
CA THR A 458 -9.18 -2.37 -5.66
C THR A 458 -8.15 -1.83 -4.66
N GLY A 459 -8.52 -0.88 -3.81
CA GLY A 459 -7.61 -0.26 -2.86
C GLY A 459 -8.17 1.01 -2.22
N ILE A 460 -7.27 1.79 -1.63
CA ILE A 460 -7.52 3.14 -1.11
C ILE A 460 -6.46 4.10 -1.64
N PHE A 461 -6.84 5.35 -1.86
CA PHE A 461 -5.89 6.45 -2.08
C PHE A 461 -5.90 7.34 -0.85
N ALA A 462 -4.75 7.62 -0.25
CA ALA A 462 -4.64 8.35 1.01
C ALA A 462 -3.78 9.59 0.88
N CYS A 463 -3.99 10.55 1.79
CA CYS A 463 -3.08 11.65 2.05
C CYS A 463 -2.86 11.79 3.55
N ALA A 464 -1.63 12.04 3.97
CA ALA A 464 -1.23 12.26 5.35
C ALA A 464 -0.28 13.46 5.46
N CYS A 465 -0.20 14.10 6.64
CA CYS A 465 0.85 15.09 6.89
C CYS A 465 2.17 14.42 7.28
N ARG A 466 3.29 15.16 7.29
CA ARG A 466 4.60 14.62 7.70
C ARG A 466 4.62 13.95 9.07
N HIS A 467 3.75 14.37 9.99
CA HIS A 467 3.57 13.76 11.31
C HIS A 467 2.69 12.49 11.27
N SER A 468 2.44 11.95 10.08
CA SER A 468 1.66 10.73 9.80
C SER A 468 0.16 10.79 10.13
N PHE A 469 -0.41 11.95 10.45
CA PHE A 469 -1.86 12.06 10.63
C PHE A 469 -2.58 12.00 9.29
N ILE A 470 -3.65 11.21 9.21
CA ILE A 470 -4.41 11.05 7.98
C ILE A 470 -5.18 12.33 7.68
N VAL A 471 -5.04 12.88 6.48
CA VAL A 471 -5.80 14.04 6.00
C VAL A 471 -7.14 13.58 5.44
N LYS A 472 -7.12 12.81 4.35
CA LYS A 472 -8.31 12.20 3.72
C LYS A 472 -7.93 10.91 3.00
N VAL A 473 -8.93 10.06 2.80
CA VAL A 473 -8.84 8.77 2.08
C VAL A 473 -9.96 8.69 1.05
N SER A 474 -9.70 8.07 -0.10
CA SER A 474 -10.67 7.82 -1.16
C SER A 474 -10.73 6.33 -1.48
N GLU A 475 -11.93 5.80 -1.73
CA GLU A 475 -12.11 4.43 -2.21
C GLU A 475 -11.64 4.31 -3.67
N MET A 476 -10.72 3.39 -3.96
CA MET A 476 -10.40 3.04 -5.35
C MET A 476 -11.39 1.97 -5.81
N VAL A 477 -12.22 2.30 -6.81
CA VAL A 477 -13.34 1.45 -7.26
C VAL A 477 -13.06 0.94 -8.66
N ARG A 478 -12.88 -0.39 -8.78
CA ARG A 478 -12.64 -1.09 -10.05
C ARG A 478 -11.59 -0.42 -10.95
N SER A 479 -10.55 0.13 -10.35
CA SER A 479 -9.49 0.86 -11.08
C SER A 479 -8.16 0.78 -10.35
N GLY A 480 -7.06 1.02 -11.05
CA GLY A 480 -5.81 1.45 -10.42
C GLY A 480 -5.90 2.90 -9.93
N GLU A 481 -4.75 3.56 -9.80
CA GLU A 481 -4.62 4.96 -9.36
C GLU A 481 -4.97 5.95 -10.48
N LEU A 482 -6.27 6.14 -10.72
CA LEU A 482 -6.77 7.17 -11.64
C LEU A 482 -6.53 8.58 -11.10
N ALA A 483 -6.35 9.56 -11.98
CA ALA A 483 -6.09 10.96 -11.60
C ALA A 483 -7.17 11.56 -10.70
N LYS A 484 -8.41 11.07 -10.78
CA LYS A 484 -9.54 11.57 -9.99
C LYS A 484 -9.33 11.49 -8.49
N TYR A 485 -8.58 10.49 -8.01
CA TYR A 485 -8.36 10.29 -6.57
C TYR A 485 -7.46 11.38 -5.96
N PRO A 486 -6.22 11.62 -6.46
CA PRO A 486 -5.41 12.71 -5.96
C PRO A 486 -6.02 14.09 -6.22
N LEU A 487 -6.69 14.29 -7.37
CA LEU A 487 -7.40 15.56 -7.65
C LEU A 487 -8.48 15.87 -6.62
N ALA A 488 -9.31 14.87 -6.26
CA ALA A 488 -10.37 15.05 -5.26
C ALA A 488 -9.81 15.37 -3.87
N VAL A 489 -8.72 14.70 -3.47
CA VAL A 489 -8.06 14.95 -2.18
C VAL A 489 -7.48 16.36 -2.12
N ILE A 490 -6.79 16.81 -3.17
CA ILE A 490 -6.23 18.17 -3.23
C ILE A 490 -7.34 19.23 -3.27
N HIS A 491 -8.38 19.02 -4.08
CA HIS A 491 -9.50 19.94 -4.12
C HIS A 491 -10.12 20.12 -2.73
N HIS A 492 -10.41 19.01 -2.03
CA HIS A 492 -10.94 19.06 -0.67
C HIS A 492 -9.98 19.78 0.29
N LEU A 493 -8.67 19.51 0.19
CA LEU A 493 -7.64 20.18 0.99
C LEU A 493 -7.61 21.70 0.77
N LEU A 494 -7.75 22.15 -0.47
CA LEU A 494 -7.72 23.55 -0.85
C LEU A 494 -9.00 24.29 -0.46
N GLU A 495 -10.18 23.69 -0.64
CA GLU A 495 -11.44 24.29 -0.22
C GLU A 495 -11.56 24.39 1.32
N THR A 496 -10.97 23.43 2.03
CA THR A 496 -11.10 23.33 3.48
C THR A 496 -10.15 24.27 4.23
N SER A 497 -9.04 24.67 3.61
CA SER A 497 -7.95 25.41 4.25
C SER A 497 -7.47 26.56 3.38
N ASN A 498 -7.72 27.79 3.84
CA ASN A 498 -7.21 29.03 3.24
C ASN A 498 -5.68 29.19 3.33
N GLU A 499 -4.98 28.20 3.92
CA GLU A 499 -3.54 28.22 4.08
C GLU A 499 -2.85 28.04 2.73
N LYS A 500 -1.93 28.95 2.40
CA LYS A 500 -1.18 28.92 1.15
C LYS A 500 0.15 28.18 1.34
N ASN A 501 0.86 27.94 0.23
CA ASN A 501 2.20 27.39 0.19
C ASN A 501 2.35 25.98 0.80
N LYS A 502 1.37 25.10 0.58
CA LYS A 502 1.48 23.68 0.98
C LYS A 502 2.38 22.93 0.02
N ALA A 503 3.13 21.94 0.50
CA ALA A 503 3.89 21.02 -0.34
C ALA A 503 3.45 19.57 -0.16
N ILE A 504 3.44 18.82 -1.26
CA ILE A 504 2.98 17.43 -1.30
C ILE A 504 4.04 16.55 -1.96
N GLY A 505 4.47 15.52 -1.22
CA GLY A 505 5.21 14.38 -1.74
C GLY A 505 4.30 13.42 -2.47
N TYR A 506 4.70 13.03 -3.67
CA TYR A 506 4.07 11.98 -4.44
C TYR A 506 5.12 11.39 -5.39
N ASP A 507 5.14 10.07 -5.56
CA ASP A 507 6.12 9.35 -6.39
C ASP A 507 6.19 9.89 -7.82
N ILE A 508 5.04 10.29 -8.35
CA ILE A 508 4.88 10.91 -9.67
C ILE A 508 4.61 12.41 -9.57
N GLY A 509 4.96 13.06 -8.46
CA GLY A 509 4.75 14.49 -8.21
C GLY A 509 5.31 15.37 -9.34
N CYS A 510 6.45 14.97 -9.92
CA CYS A 510 7.05 15.65 -11.07
C CYS A 510 6.16 15.65 -12.33
N ALA A 511 5.34 14.61 -12.50
CA ALA A 511 4.42 14.48 -13.61
C ALA A 511 3.05 15.08 -13.28
N PHE A 512 2.61 14.86 -12.04
CA PHE A 512 1.31 15.25 -11.53
C PHE A 512 1.14 16.76 -11.40
N ASP A 513 2.23 17.51 -11.16
CA ASP A 513 2.20 18.98 -11.18
C ASP A 513 1.63 19.54 -12.50
N ALA A 514 2.01 18.97 -13.63
CA ALA A 514 1.44 19.35 -14.93
C ALA A 514 -0.04 18.92 -15.06
N THR A 515 -0.42 17.76 -14.52
CA THR A 515 -1.80 17.26 -14.50
C THR A 515 -2.73 18.16 -13.68
N ILE A 516 -2.27 18.67 -12.54
CA ILE A 516 -3.04 19.62 -11.74
C ILE A 516 -3.20 20.94 -12.48
N ASN A 517 -2.12 21.44 -13.08
CA ASN A 517 -2.17 22.72 -13.78
C ASN A 517 -3.08 22.69 -15.02
N SER A 518 -3.24 21.52 -15.65
CA SER A 518 -4.18 21.30 -16.76
C SER A 518 -5.62 20.99 -16.31
N SER A 519 -5.84 20.62 -15.05
CA SER A 519 -7.18 20.44 -14.49
C SER A 519 -7.95 21.78 -14.46
N PRO A 520 -9.18 21.82 -15.01
CA PRO A 520 -9.99 23.04 -15.02
C PRO A 520 -10.55 23.39 -13.63
N LEU A 521 -10.83 22.40 -12.78
CA LEU A 521 -11.38 22.63 -11.43
C LEU A 521 -10.28 22.88 -10.40
N VAL A 522 -9.19 22.11 -10.43
CA VAL A 522 -8.14 22.16 -9.41
C VAL A 522 -7.03 23.16 -9.78
N GLY A 523 -6.72 23.32 -11.07
CA GLY A 523 -5.63 24.18 -11.53
C GLY A 523 -5.71 25.64 -11.05
N PRO A 524 -6.87 26.33 -11.12
CA PRO A 524 -7.02 27.69 -10.58
C PRO A 524 -6.75 27.76 -9.07
N LEU A 525 -7.32 26.83 -8.30
CA LEU A 525 -7.15 26.77 -6.84
C LEU A 525 -5.70 26.47 -6.45
N ALA A 526 -5.05 25.54 -7.16
CA ALA A 526 -3.66 25.17 -6.90
C ALA A 526 -2.70 26.34 -7.13
N ARG A 527 -2.93 27.17 -8.15
CA ARG A 527 -2.15 28.40 -8.39
C ARG A 527 -2.42 29.47 -7.34
N GLU A 528 -3.67 29.67 -6.94
CA GLU A 528 -4.03 30.65 -5.91
C GLU A 528 -3.40 30.34 -4.54
N HIS A 529 -3.36 29.05 -4.20
CA HIS A 529 -2.79 28.55 -2.95
C HIS A 529 -1.29 28.24 -3.05
N GLY A 530 -0.70 28.23 -4.24
CA GLY A 530 0.74 27.98 -4.43
C GLY A 530 1.19 26.58 -3.98
N ILE A 531 0.46 25.52 -4.36
CA ILE A 531 0.89 24.14 -4.04
C ILE A 531 2.20 23.82 -4.75
N LYS A 532 3.11 23.14 -4.02
CA LYS A 532 4.37 22.62 -4.57
C LYS A 532 4.39 21.09 -4.53
N PHE A 533 4.97 20.48 -5.56
CA PHE A 533 5.22 19.04 -5.59
C PHE A 533 6.69 18.72 -5.37
N ALA A 534 6.92 17.61 -4.67
CA ALA A 534 8.20 16.94 -4.61
C ALA A 534 7.99 15.45 -4.89
N VAL A 535 9.05 14.80 -5.36
CA VAL A 535 9.10 13.33 -5.38
C VAL A 535 9.63 12.86 -4.02
N ASN A 536 9.23 11.69 -3.56
CA ASN A 536 9.76 11.15 -2.31
C ASN A 536 11.27 10.92 -2.45
N ALA A 537 12.04 11.00 -1.37
CA ALA A 537 13.50 10.91 -1.43
C ALA A 537 13.97 9.52 -1.88
N PHE A 538 13.35 8.45 -1.36
CA PHE A 538 13.74 7.08 -1.70
C PHE A 538 13.40 6.77 -3.17
N HIS A 539 12.19 7.13 -3.60
CA HIS A 539 11.79 7.03 -5.00
C HIS A 539 12.49 8.05 -5.91
N GLY A 540 13.01 9.13 -5.33
CA GLY A 540 13.71 10.22 -6.01
C GLY A 540 14.92 9.74 -6.79
N TYR A 541 15.62 8.74 -6.26
CA TYR A 541 16.73 8.09 -6.96
C TYR A 541 16.30 7.37 -8.24
N ALA A 542 15.04 6.90 -8.34
CA ALA A 542 14.51 6.31 -9.56
C ALA A 542 14.20 7.33 -10.67
N HIS A 543 14.12 8.62 -10.32
CA HIS A 543 13.94 9.70 -11.28
C HIS A 543 15.27 10.06 -11.95
N ASN A 544 15.21 10.60 -13.17
CA ASN A 544 16.41 11.09 -13.84
C ASN A 544 17.03 12.28 -13.09
N ARG A 545 18.32 12.55 -13.32
CA ARG A 545 19.04 13.59 -12.58
C ARG A 545 18.41 14.97 -12.70
N LEU A 546 17.88 15.34 -13.86
CA LEU A 546 17.16 16.60 -14.06
C LEU A 546 15.93 16.71 -13.15
N CYS A 547 15.15 15.65 -13.04
CA CYS A 547 14.01 15.59 -12.14
C CYS A 547 14.45 15.65 -10.67
N GLN A 548 15.54 14.98 -10.29
CA GLN A 548 16.08 15.05 -8.93
C GLN A 548 16.45 16.49 -8.55
N LEU A 549 17.23 17.18 -9.39
CA LEU A 549 17.62 18.59 -9.16
C LEU A 549 16.41 19.52 -9.03
N THR A 550 15.28 19.18 -9.65
CA THR A 550 14.06 20.01 -9.64
C THR A 550 13.10 19.66 -8.50
N ASN A 551 12.96 18.36 -8.19
CA ASN A 551 11.84 17.83 -7.42
C ASN A 551 12.23 17.02 -6.19
N HIS A 552 13.52 16.69 -6.01
CA HIS A 552 13.97 15.96 -4.82
C HIS A 552 14.04 16.89 -3.60
N PRO A 553 13.60 16.47 -2.40
CA PRO A 553 13.56 17.29 -1.19
C PRO A 553 14.91 17.95 -0.84
N LEU A 554 16.01 17.22 -1.02
CA LEU A 554 17.38 17.72 -0.83
C LEU A 554 17.69 19.03 -1.57
N TYR A 555 17.21 19.18 -2.81
CA TYR A 555 17.46 20.37 -3.63
C TYR A 555 16.32 21.40 -3.56
N LYS A 556 15.24 21.12 -2.82
CA LYS A 556 14.11 22.03 -2.66
C LYS A 556 14.12 22.71 -1.29
N SER A 557 14.18 24.04 -1.31
CA SER A 557 14.10 24.87 -0.10
C SER A 557 12.86 24.56 0.77
N GLY A 558 13.02 24.52 2.10
CA GLY A 558 11.94 24.38 3.07
C GLY A 558 11.39 22.97 3.37
N PHE A 559 11.85 21.95 2.65
CA PHE A 559 11.48 20.55 2.92
C PHE A 559 12.18 19.96 4.15
N GLY A 560 13.21 20.62 4.68
CA GLY A 560 13.98 20.10 5.80
C GLY A 560 14.64 18.76 5.45
N LEU A 561 14.68 17.85 6.41
CA LEU A 561 15.22 16.49 6.27
C LEU A 561 14.14 15.46 5.91
N GLU A 562 12.97 15.90 5.45
CA GLU A 562 11.84 15.03 5.17
C GLU A 562 12.08 14.15 3.92
N ASP A 563 11.87 12.83 4.09
CA ASP A 563 11.92 11.83 3.01
C ASP A 563 10.62 11.77 2.18
N LEU A 564 9.51 12.26 2.75
CA LEU A 564 8.14 12.19 2.25
C LEU A 564 7.58 10.77 2.10
N GLU A 565 8.22 9.76 2.69
CA GLU A 565 7.80 8.33 2.64
C GLU A 565 6.70 7.99 3.68
N THR A 566 5.95 9.00 4.10
CA THR A 566 4.96 8.86 5.18
C THR A 566 3.89 7.82 4.85
N LEU A 567 3.46 7.73 3.59
CA LEU A 567 2.40 6.80 3.22
C LEU A 567 2.85 5.36 3.13
N GLU A 568 4.10 5.08 2.78
CA GLU A 568 4.63 3.72 2.83
C GLU A 568 4.58 3.16 4.25
N ARG A 569 4.88 4.00 5.26
CA ARG A 569 4.74 3.63 6.68
C ARG A 569 3.28 3.39 7.08
N VAL A 570 2.37 4.27 6.65
CA VAL A 570 0.91 4.10 6.87
C VAL A 570 0.42 2.80 6.24
N PHE A 571 0.82 2.53 4.99
CA PHE A 571 0.37 1.38 4.22
C PHE A 571 0.90 0.08 4.79
N SER A 572 2.18 0.02 5.14
CA SER A 572 2.79 -1.12 5.83
C SER A 572 1.96 -1.55 7.05
N SER A 573 1.53 -0.60 7.89
CA SER A 573 0.68 -0.91 9.04
C SER A 573 -0.77 -1.24 8.64
N SER A 574 -1.38 -0.47 7.73
CA SER A 574 -2.78 -0.67 7.32
C SER A 574 -3.03 -2.00 6.59
N ASN A 575 -1.99 -2.56 5.95
CA ASN A 575 -2.06 -3.86 5.27
C ASN A 575 -2.44 -5.00 6.24
N ASN A 576 -2.22 -4.81 7.54
CA ASN A 576 -2.69 -5.73 8.59
C ASN A 576 -4.21 -5.89 8.64
N VAL A 577 -4.97 -4.90 8.16
CA VAL A 577 -6.43 -4.96 8.10
C VAL A 577 -6.92 -5.85 6.95
N ALA A 578 -6.12 -6.05 5.89
CA ALA A 578 -6.54 -6.66 4.63
C ALA A 578 -7.24 -8.03 4.79
N ARG A 579 -6.75 -8.87 5.72
CA ARG A 579 -7.32 -10.20 6.00
C ARG A 579 -8.76 -10.15 6.49
N THR A 580 -9.11 -9.11 7.25
CA THR A 580 -10.41 -8.97 7.89
C THR A 580 -11.47 -8.39 6.95
N ILE A 581 -11.03 -7.59 5.96
CA ILE A 581 -11.93 -6.80 5.11
C ILE A 581 -12.15 -7.38 3.69
N ARG A 582 -11.37 -8.39 3.26
CA ARG A 582 -11.43 -8.94 1.89
C ARG A 582 -12.82 -9.41 1.48
N TYR A 583 -13.53 -10.08 2.39
CA TYR A 583 -14.87 -10.63 2.19
C TYR A 583 -15.94 -9.96 3.04
N ALA A 584 -15.63 -8.81 3.62
CA ALA A 584 -16.55 -8.02 4.42
C ALA A 584 -17.58 -7.30 3.53
N SER A 585 -18.73 -6.92 4.09
CA SER A 585 -19.62 -5.95 3.45
C SER A 585 -18.93 -4.60 3.22
N GLN A 586 -19.54 -3.72 2.40
CA GLN A 586 -19.00 -2.35 2.27
C GLN A 586 -18.98 -1.61 3.62
N PHE A 587 -20.02 -1.83 4.44
CA PHE A 587 -20.14 -1.22 5.75
C PHE A 587 -18.99 -1.65 6.66
N HIS A 588 -18.76 -2.96 6.78
CA HIS A 588 -17.71 -3.51 7.63
C HIS A 588 -16.30 -3.18 7.12
N TRP A 589 -16.07 -3.27 5.80
CA TRP A 589 -14.82 -2.84 5.16
C TRP A 589 -14.44 -1.42 5.56
N LYS A 590 -15.40 -0.48 5.52
CA LYS A 590 -15.16 0.92 5.87
C LYS A 590 -15.08 1.12 7.39
N GLN A 591 -15.89 0.41 8.17
CA GLN A 591 -15.88 0.46 9.63
C GLN A 591 -14.51 0.04 10.19
N ALA A 592 -13.90 -1.02 9.65
CA ALA A 592 -12.59 -1.51 10.07
C ALA A 592 -11.45 -0.56 9.70
N LEU A 593 -11.43 -0.05 8.48
CA LEU A 593 -10.44 0.95 8.06
C LEU A 593 -10.57 2.24 8.91
N ASN A 594 -11.80 2.68 9.19
CA ASN A 594 -12.03 3.82 10.07
C ASN A 594 -11.51 3.55 11.50
N LEU A 595 -11.78 2.36 12.05
CA LEU A 595 -11.28 1.97 13.37
C LEU A 595 -9.74 1.95 13.41
N PHE A 596 -9.11 1.47 12.35
CA PHE A 596 -7.66 1.50 12.18
C PHE A 596 -7.12 2.94 12.11
N PHE A 597 -7.65 3.80 11.25
CA PHE A 597 -7.14 5.18 11.11
C PHE A 597 -7.34 6.03 12.36
N MET A 598 -8.42 5.80 13.11
CA MET A 598 -8.58 6.41 14.43
C MET A 598 -7.49 5.98 15.42
N GLN A 599 -7.17 4.68 15.45
CA GLN A 599 -6.10 4.18 16.30
C GLN A 599 -4.75 4.75 15.86
N TRP A 600 -4.49 4.77 14.56
CA TRP A 600 -3.29 5.32 13.96
C TRP A 600 -3.08 6.78 14.36
N ASP A 601 -4.09 7.64 14.21
CA ASP A 601 -3.99 9.04 14.64
C ASP A 601 -3.75 9.16 16.16
N GLU A 602 -4.38 8.32 16.99
CA GLU A 602 -4.14 8.32 18.45
C GLU A 602 -2.70 7.89 18.81
N GLU A 603 -2.13 6.92 18.10
CA GLU A 603 -0.74 6.47 18.28
C GLU A 603 0.25 7.52 17.79
N LYS A 604 0.02 8.11 16.60
CA LYS A 604 0.87 9.17 16.06
C LYS A 604 0.81 10.44 16.89
N TYR A 605 -0.31 10.71 17.55
CA TYR A 605 -0.33 11.71 18.59
C TYR A 605 0.62 11.35 19.73
N ALA A 606 0.53 10.16 20.32
CA ALA A 606 1.40 9.75 21.43
C ALA A 606 2.91 9.71 21.08
N GLU A 607 3.25 9.44 19.83
CA GLU A 607 4.62 9.41 19.31
C GLU A 607 5.13 10.78 18.86
N LEU A 608 4.27 11.80 18.79
CA LEU A 608 4.56 13.06 18.11
C LEU A 608 5.82 13.76 18.64
N THR A 609 6.03 13.79 19.96
CA THR A 609 7.23 14.41 20.53
C THR A 609 8.47 13.54 20.42
N LYS A 610 8.34 12.21 20.26
CA LYS A 610 9.47 11.34 19.91
C LYS A 610 9.94 11.66 18.48
N PHE A 611 9.00 11.80 17.55
CA PHE A 611 9.30 12.25 16.18
C PHE A 611 10.02 13.61 16.18
N LEU A 612 9.48 14.62 16.88
CA LEU A 612 10.10 15.95 16.93
C LEU A 612 11.50 15.92 17.55
N TYR A 613 11.68 15.21 18.67
CA TYR A 613 12.97 15.07 19.35
C TYR A 613 14.02 14.39 18.46
N ASN A 614 13.68 13.26 17.85
CA ASN A 614 14.59 12.48 17.02
C ASN A 614 15.07 13.28 15.80
N ASN A 615 14.14 13.95 15.09
CA ASN A 615 14.51 14.81 13.96
C ASN A 615 15.35 16.02 14.39
N TYR A 616 15.11 16.57 15.58
CA TYR A 616 15.93 17.67 16.11
C TYR A 616 17.36 17.20 16.38
N ARG A 617 17.51 16.03 17.03
CA ARG A 617 18.81 15.41 17.30
C ARG A 617 19.56 15.10 16.00
N GLN A 618 18.89 14.49 15.03
CA GLN A 618 19.47 14.20 13.71
C GLN A 618 19.92 15.47 12.99
N ALA A 619 19.11 16.53 12.99
CA ALA A 619 19.48 17.79 12.37
C ALA A 619 20.72 18.42 13.03
N LEU A 620 20.80 18.39 14.37
CA LEU A 620 21.97 18.86 15.11
C LEU A 620 23.23 18.04 14.77
N GLN A 621 23.11 16.71 14.74
CA GLN A 621 24.21 15.81 14.41
C GLN A 621 24.73 16.03 13.00
N ILE A 622 23.85 16.16 12.00
CA ILE A 622 24.25 16.48 10.61
C ILE A 622 25.02 17.80 10.56
N ILE A 623 24.57 18.82 11.29
CA ILE A 623 25.27 20.12 11.34
C ILE A 623 26.63 19.96 12.01
N GLU A 624 26.72 19.22 13.12
CA GLU A 624 27.97 18.98 13.85
C GLU A 624 28.99 18.20 13.02
N ASP A 625 28.56 17.15 12.32
CA ASP A 625 29.44 16.23 11.58
C ASP A 625 29.83 16.79 10.21
N PHE A 626 28.85 17.28 9.43
CA PHE A 626 29.11 17.65 8.03
C PHE A 626 29.64 19.07 7.87
N THR A 627 29.33 20.01 8.78
CA THR A 627 29.83 21.39 8.65
C THR A 627 31.37 21.46 8.67
N PRO A 628 32.08 20.80 9.60
CA PRO A 628 33.54 20.78 9.61
C PRO A 628 34.14 20.10 8.37
N GLU A 629 33.50 19.03 7.89
CA GLU A 629 33.95 18.31 6.70
C GLU A 629 33.80 19.16 5.44
N VAL A 630 32.62 19.77 5.23
CA VAL A 630 32.35 20.68 4.11
C VAL A 630 33.33 21.85 4.16
N ASN A 631 33.57 22.46 5.33
CA ASN A 631 34.53 23.56 5.46
C ASN A 631 35.97 23.14 5.11
N ARG A 632 36.42 21.96 5.56
CA ARG A 632 37.73 21.42 5.19
C ARG A 632 37.85 21.19 3.69
N MET A 633 36.81 20.63 3.07
CA MET A 633 36.77 20.39 1.63
C MET A 633 36.76 21.69 0.83
N LYS A 634 36.06 22.73 1.32
CA LYS A 634 36.10 24.08 0.75
C LYS A 634 37.51 24.66 0.74
N GLU A 635 38.24 24.53 1.84
CA GLU A 635 39.63 24.97 1.95
C GLU A 635 40.57 24.20 1.00
N VAL A 636 40.44 22.87 0.94
CA VAL A 636 41.29 22.01 0.09
C VAL A 636 41.06 22.27 -1.40
N LEU A 637 39.80 22.44 -1.81
CA LEU A 637 39.43 22.63 -3.20
C LEU A 637 39.46 24.11 -3.63
N GLY A 638 39.57 25.05 -2.68
CA GLY A 638 39.55 26.48 -2.95
C GLY A 638 38.21 26.97 -3.50
N ILE A 639 37.11 26.46 -2.95
CA ILE A 639 35.72 26.72 -3.39
C ILE A 639 34.91 27.39 -2.28
N GLU A 640 33.88 28.14 -2.65
CA GLU A 640 32.93 28.77 -1.71
C GLU A 640 31.53 28.15 -1.82
N ASP A 641 30.64 28.44 -0.86
CA ASP A 641 29.25 27.94 -0.85
C ASP A 641 28.49 28.35 -2.13
N VAL A 642 28.80 29.54 -2.67
CA VAL A 642 28.23 30.04 -3.94
C VAL A 642 28.62 29.16 -5.13
N ASP A 643 29.81 28.57 -5.12
CA ASP A 643 30.25 27.66 -6.17
C ASP A 643 29.43 26.37 -6.16
N ILE A 644 29.20 25.82 -4.96
CA ILE A 644 28.45 24.57 -4.78
C ILE A 644 26.99 24.73 -5.25
N VAL A 645 26.35 25.85 -4.92
CA VAL A 645 25.00 26.16 -5.40
C VAL A 645 24.99 26.34 -6.93
N ARG A 646 25.97 27.08 -7.47
CA ARG A 646 26.12 27.28 -8.91
C ARG A 646 26.29 25.97 -9.68
N TRP A 647 26.96 24.97 -9.10
CA TRP A 647 27.12 23.65 -9.72
C TRP A 647 25.79 22.95 -9.99
N ALA A 648 24.84 23.00 -9.05
CA ALA A 648 23.52 22.43 -9.23
C ALA A 648 22.73 23.15 -10.34
N ASP A 649 22.84 24.49 -10.40
CA ASP A 649 22.19 25.30 -11.43
C ASP A 649 22.79 25.07 -12.83
N GLU A 650 24.12 24.96 -12.93
CA GLU A 650 24.83 24.65 -14.17
C GLU A 650 24.48 23.24 -14.67
N GLU A 651 24.46 22.25 -13.78
CA GLU A 651 24.04 20.87 -14.09
C GLU A 651 22.59 20.86 -14.58
N HIS A 652 21.68 21.56 -13.89
CA HIS A 652 20.28 21.67 -14.28
C HIS A 652 20.13 22.32 -15.67
N LYS A 653 20.78 23.48 -15.90
CA LYS A 653 20.72 24.20 -17.18
C LYS A 653 21.23 23.34 -18.34
N PHE A 654 22.36 22.67 -18.15
CA PHE A 654 22.92 21.75 -19.14
C PHE A 654 21.92 20.63 -19.50
N LEU A 655 21.30 19.99 -18.50
CA LEU A 655 20.33 18.92 -18.72
C LEU A 655 19.02 19.39 -19.37
N VAL A 656 18.61 20.65 -19.16
CA VAL A 656 17.45 21.26 -19.84
C VAL A 656 17.75 21.51 -21.32
N GLU A 657 18.94 22.02 -21.65
CA GLU A 657 19.33 22.32 -23.04
C GLU A 657 19.47 21.05 -23.90
N LEU A 658 19.69 19.90 -23.29
CA LEU A 658 19.84 18.60 -23.97
C LEU A 658 18.51 17.96 -24.44
N LYS A 659 17.35 18.55 -24.13
CA LYS A 659 16.07 17.81 -24.09
C LYS A 659 15.48 17.36 -25.42
N ASN A 660 15.87 17.89 -26.57
CA ASN A 660 15.20 17.57 -27.85
C ASN A 660 16.21 17.22 -28.96
N GLU A 661 16.24 15.94 -29.33
CA GLU A 661 16.80 15.49 -30.60
C GLU A 661 15.93 16.05 -31.74
N PRO A 662 16.49 16.77 -32.73
CA PRO A 662 15.70 17.30 -33.84
C PRO A 662 14.99 16.15 -34.59
N GLU A 663 13.71 16.32 -34.95
CA GLU A 663 12.93 15.31 -35.67
C GLU A 663 13.61 14.86 -36.97
N GLU A 664 14.30 15.78 -37.63
CA GLU A 664 15.10 15.52 -38.83
C GLU A 664 16.21 14.48 -38.58
N ARG A 665 16.95 14.60 -37.47
CA ARG A 665 18.01 13.63 -37.09
C ARG A 665 17.44 12.25 -36.73
N VAL A 666 16.23 12.20 -36.17
CA VAL A 666 15.53 10.94 -35.88
C VAL A 666 15.13 10.22 -37.16
N LEU A 667 14.64 10.96 -38.16
CA LEU A 667 14.27 10.43 -39.47
C LEU A 667 15.49 9.97 -40.27
N GLU A 668 16.58 10.76 -40.30
CA GLU A 668 17.86 10.36 -40.92
C GLU A 668 18.40 9.05 -40.33
N SER A 669 18.38 8.94 -39.01
CA SER A 669 18.82 7.73 -38.30
C SER A 669 17.97 6.50 -38.67
N ALA A 670 16.65 6.67 -38.70
CA ALA A 670 15.73 5.60 -39.10
C ALA A 670 15.93 5.19 -40.56
N TYR A 671 16.28 6.14 -41.43
CA TYR A 671 16.59 5.89 -42.84
C TYR A 671 17.88 5.07 -42.99
N VAL A 672 18.97 5.43 -42.30
CA VAL A 672 20.21 4.64 -42.32
C VAL A 672 20.02 3.25 -41.73
N GLU A 673 19.30 3.11 -40.62
CA GLU A 673 18.94 1.80 -40.05
C GLU A 673 18.13 0.94 -41.05
N ALA A 674 17.18 1.55 -41.77
CA ALA A 674 16.38 0.88 -42.79
C ALA A 674 17.22 0.45 -44.02
N LEU A 675 18.22 1.25 -44.43
CA LEU A 675 19.16 0.89 -45.49
C LEU A 675 20.03 -0.32 -45.09
N ILE A 676 20.54 -0.34 -43.86
CA ILE A 676 21.31 -1.48 -43.32
C ILE A 676 20.42 -2.73 -43.25
N ALA A 677 19.18 -2.59 -42.80
CA ALA A 677 18.22 -3.69 -42.74
C ALA A 677 17.89 -4.24 -44.14
N ARG A 678 17.70 -3.37 -45.13
CA ARG A 678 17.51 -3.74 -46.54
C ARG A 678 18.70 -4.54 -47.06
N ASP A 679 19.93 -4.08 -46.82
CA ASP A 679 21.13 -4.74 -47.32
C ASP A 679 21.34 -6.11 -46.67
N LYS A 680 21.09 -6.24 -45.36
CA LYS A 680 21.08 -7.53 -44.65
C LYS A 680 20.00 -8.48 -45.17
N ALA A 681 18.77 -7.99 -45.35
CA ALA A 681 17.65 -8.78 -45.85
C ALA A 681 17.91 -9.26 -47.29
N ASN A 682 18.50 -8.41 -48.13
CA ASN A 682 18.93 -8.77 -49.47
C ASN A 682 20.04 -9.84 -49.46
N ALA A 683 21.08 -9.69 -48.64
CA ALA A 683 22.13 -10.69 -48.49
C ALA A 683 21.59 -12.04 -47.98
N LYS A 684 20.66 -12.01 -47.02
CA LYS A 684 19.96 -13.19 -46.50
C LYS A 684 19.14 -13.88 -47.59
N TRP A 685 18.36 -13.12 -48.37
CA TRP A 685 17.60 -13.67 -49.49
C TRP A 685 18.52 -14.28 -50.55
N GLN A 686 19.61 -13.60 -50.92
CA GLN A 686 20.60 -14.12 -51.88
C GLN A 686 21.20 -15.45 -51.41
N LYS A 687 21.58 -15.54 -50.13
CA LYS A 687 22.12 -16.77 -49.52
C LYS A 687 21.10 -17.90 -49.51
N VAL A 688 19.88 -17.65 -49.03
CA VAL A 688 18.82 -18.68 -48.98
C VAL A 688 18.41 -19.10 -50.38
N SER A 689 18.40 -18.17 -51.34
CA SER A 689 18.13 -18.47 -52.75
C SER A 689 19.26 -19.27 -53.40
N SER A 690 20.53 -19.01 -53.08
CA SER A 690 21.65 -19.82 -53.56
C SER A 690 21.64 -21.22 -52.95
N ASP A 691 21.33 -21.34 -51.65
CA ASP A 691 21.22 -22.62 -50.96
C ASP A 691 20.06 -23.46 -51.52
N PHE A 692 18.94 -22.82 -51.87
CA PHE A 692 17.83 -23.46 -52.56
C PHE A 692 18.21 -23.94 -53.98
N LEU A 693 18.89 -23.10 -54.77
CA LEU A 693 19.35 -23.46 -56.13
C LEU A 693 20.44 -24.55 -56.14
N ALA A 694 21.24 -24.65 -55.09
CA ALA A 694 22.29 -25.66 -54.92
C ALA A 694 21.77 -27.02 -54.43
N THR A 695 20.45 -27.17 -54.18
CA THR A 695 19.86 -28.42 -53.72
C THR A 695 19.53 -29.33 -54.91
N ASP A 696 20.20 -30.48 -55.03
CA ASP A 696 20.11 -31.38 -56.19
C ASP A 696 18.82 -32.23 -56.18
N GLY A 697 18.10 -32.28 -57.29
CA GLY A 697 16.71 -32.77 -57.38
C GLY A 697 16.51 -34.29 -57.49
N GLN A 698 17.49 -35.11 -57.09
CA GLN A 698 17.51 -36.54 -57.46
C GLN A 698 17.12 -37.55 -56.37
N ASP A 699 16.90 -37.15 -55.12
CA ASP A 699 16.50 -38.08 -54.04
C ASP A 699 15.10 -37.79 -53.44
N SER A 700 14.20 -38.77 -53.52
CA SER A 700 12.82 -38.76 -52.99
C SER A 700 12.73 -38.55 -51.46
N ARG A 701 13.85 -38.55 -50.72
CA ARG A 701 13.89 -38.22 -49.27
C ARG A 701 14.02 -36.72 -48.96
N ASP A 702 14.18 -35.85 -49.96
CA ASP A 702 14.56 -34.45 -49.75
C ASP A 702 13.42 -33.42 -49.91
N GLU A 703 12.16 -33.85 -50.11
CA GLU A 703 11.00 -32.94 -50.26
C GLU A 703 10.73 -32.06 -49.03
N ALA A 704 11.03 -32.55 -47.83
CA ALA A 704 10.84 -31.78 -46.59
C ALA A 704 11.90 -30.67 -46.45
N LYS A 705 13.13 -30.93 -46.93
CA LYS A 705 14.24 -29.98 -46.91
C LYS A 705 14.06 -28.90 -47.97
N THR A 706 13.66 -29.26 -49.19
CA THR A 706 13.29 -28.31 -50.25
C THR A 706 12.08 -27.45 -49.87
N ARG A 707 11.04 -28.02 -49.22
CA ARG A 707 9.92 -27.24 -48.69
C ARG A 707 10.33 -26.25 -47.60
N ARG A 708 11.22 -26.64 -46.68
CA ARG A 708 11.77 -25.74 -45.65
C ARG A 708 12.60 -24.61 -46.26
N LEU A 709 13.46 -24.93 -47.22
CA LEU A 709 14.28 -23.93 -47.93
C LEU A 709 13.43 -22.98 -48.78
N GLU A 710 12.40 -23.48 -49.47
CA GLU A 710 11.46 -22.63 -50.22
C GLU A 710 10.62 -21.75 -49.29
N THR A 711 10.21 -22.27 -48.12
CA THR A 711 9.51 -21.48 -47.09
C THR A 711 10.45 -20.39 -46.55
N ALA A 712 11.68 -20.74 -46.19
CA ALA A 712 12.70 -19.77 -45.76
C ALA A 712 12.99 -18.73 -46.85
N ARG A 713 13.02 -19.12 -48.13
CA ARG A 713 13.21 -18.23 -49.28
C ARG A 713 12.06 -17.24 -49.43
N ARG A 714 10.80 -17.70 -49.28
CA ARG A 714 9.61 -16.83 -49.31
C ARG A 714 9.59 -15.87 -48.14
N HIS A 715 9.92 -16.32 -46.93
CA HIS A 715 10.05 -15.44 -45.76
C HIS A 715 11.15 -14.39 -45.96
N ALA A 716 12.33 -14.78 -46.43
CA ALA A 716 13.42 -13.84 -46.71
C ALA A 716 13.05 -12.84 -47.83
N MET A 717 12.30 -13.28 -48.85
CA MET A 717 11.81 -12.39 -49.91
C MET A 717 10.77 -11.40 -49.39
N HIS A 718 9.89 -11.85 -48.50
CA HIS A 718 8.90 -10.99 -47.85
C HIS A 718 9.57 -9.94 -46.96
N GLU A 719 10.55 -10.35 -46.15
CA GLU A 719 11.38 -9.47 -45.31
C GLU A 719 12.13 -8.42 -46.14
N MET A 720 12.72 -8.82 -47.29
CA MET A 720 13.34 -7.90 -48.24
C MET A 720 12.33 -6.91 -48.85
N THR A 721 11.12 -7.37 -49.20
CA THR A 721 10.08 -6.50 -49.76
C THR A 721 9.59 -5.48 -48.73
N LEU A 722 9.43 -5.87 -47.47
CA LEU A 722 9.04 -4.99 -46.37
C LEU A 722 10.10 -3.91 -46.10
N THR A 723 11.38 -4.30 -46.07
CA THR A 723 12.48 -3.35 -45.84
C THR A 723 12.65 -2.37 -47.00
N ILE A 724 12.47 -2.79 -48.26
CA ILE A 724 12.45 -1.89 -49.42
C ILE A 724 11.33 -0.85 -49.31
N ARG A 725 10.12 -1.27 -48.91
CA ARG A 725 8.99 -0.34 -48.71
C ARG A 725 9.27 0.64 -47.57
N ALA A 726 9.82 0.17 -46.45
CA ALA A 726 10.18 1.02 -45.33
C ALA A 726 11.22 2.10 -45.72
N VAL A 727 12.21 1.74 -46.55
CA VAL A 727 13.18 2.70 -47.12
C VAL A 727 12.47 3.73 -47.99
N ALA A 728 11.60 3.29 -48.92
CA ALA A 728 10.86 4.21 -49.81
C ALA A 728 9.93 5.18 -49.05
N ASP A 729 9.24 4.70 -48.01
CA ASP A 729 8.40 5.53 -47.16
C ASP A 729 9.22 6.60 -46.40
N LEU A 730 10.46 6.28 -46.03
CA LEU A 730 11.37 7.21 -45.35
C LEU A 730 12.02 8.20 -46.33
N GLU A 731 12.35 7.78 -47.55
CA GLU A 731 12.82 8.66 -48.63
C GLU A 731 11.76 9.71 -48.98
N GLN A 732 10.48 9.32 -49.01
CA GLN A 732 9.37 10.25 -49.21
C GLN A 732 9.25 11.27 -48.06
N LYS A 733 9.41 10.83 -46.81
CA LYS A 733 9.33 11.70 -45.63
C LYS A 733 10.51 12.67 -45.50
N LEU A 734 11.69 12.26 -45.96
CA LEU A 734 12.92 13.07 -45.97
C LEU A 734 13.09 13.89 -47.27
N GLU A 735 12.15 13.79 -48.21
CA GLU A 735 12.19 14.46 -49.53
C GLU A 735 13.47 14.17 -50.33
N LEU A 736 14.03 12.96 -50.18
CA LEU A 736 15.26 12.55 -50.86
C LEU A 736 14.98 12.12 -52.31
N LYS A 737 15.85 12.56 -53.24
CA LYS A 737 15.75 12.20 -54.67
C LYS A 737 16.56 10.96 -55.04
N ASP A 738 17.67 10.73 -54.34
CA ASP A 738 18.60 9.62 -54.58
C ASP A 738 18.84 8.86 -53.27
N THR A 739 18.93 7.54 -53.35
CA THR A 739 19.17 6.67 -52.20
C THR A 739 20.61 6.81 -51.70
N TRP A 740 20.80 7.00 -50.39
CA TRP A 740 22.13 7.09 -49.80
C TRP A 740 22.89 5.76 -49.92
N THR A 741 24.19 5.87 -50.19
CA THR A 741 25.14 4.78 -50.29
C THR A 741 26.18 4.85 -49.16
N PRO A 742 26.87 3.74 -48.83
CA PRO A 742 27.90 3.73 -47.79
C PRO A 742 29.07 4.72 -47.99
N SER A 743 29.23 5.23 -49.22
CA SER A 743 30.25 6.20 -49.59
C SER A 743 29.82 7.65 -49.38
N ASP A 744 28.53 7.90 -49.12
CA ASP A 744 28.01 9.27 -48.99
C ASP A 744 28.37 9.89 -47.63
N PRO A 745 28.82 11.15 -47.58
CA PRO A 745 29.18 11.81 -46.33
C PRO A 745 28.03 11.85 -45.31
N GLN A 746 26.80 12.09 -45.77
CA GLN A 746 25.60 12.13 -44.93
C GLN A 746 25.26 10.76 -44.33
N TYR A 747 25.49 9.67 -45.09
CA TYR A 747 25.34 8.31 -44.58
C TYR A 747 26.38 8.01 -43.49
N GLN A 748 27.63 8.40 -43.69
CA GLN A 748 28.71 8.16 -42.72
C GLN A 748 28.53 8.97 -41.43
N GLU A 749 28.13 10.24 -41.54
CA GLU A 749 27.81 11.09 -40.38
C GLU A 749 26.62 10.51 -39.58
N THR A 750 25.56 10.13 -40.29
CA THR A 750 24.36 9.55 -39.67
C THR A 750 24.65 8.16 -39.09
N LEU A 751 25.51 7.36 -39.70
CA LEU A 751 25.93 6.06 -39.17
C LEU A 751 26.71 6.22 -37.85
N ALA A 752 27.65 7.17 -37.78
CA ALA A 752 28.36 7.50 -36.55
C ALA A 752 27.38 7.99 -35.46
N TYR A 753 26.38 8.77 -35.85
CA TYR A 753 25.30 9.21 -34.97
C TYR A 753 24.43 8.04 -34.46
N VAL A 754 24.03 7.11 -35.34
CA VAL A 754 23.26 5.90 -34.99
C VAL A 754 24.02 5.02 -34.00
N GLN A 755 25.34 4.86 -34.15
CA GLN A 755 26.18 4.13 -33.19
C GLN A 755 26.16 4.79 -31.81
N LYS A 756 26.31 6.11 -31.75
CA LYS A 756 26.19 6.90 -30.51
C LYS A 756 24.79 6.79 -29.90
N ARG A 757 23.73 6.74 -30.71
CA ARG A 757 22.34 6.54 -30.28
C ARG A 757 22.13 5.14 -29.68
N HIS A 758 22.66 4.09 -30.31
CA HIS A 758 22.60 2.73 -29.76
C HIS A 758 23.38 2.62 -28.44
N PHE A 759 24.53 3.29 -28.33
CA PHE A 759 25.29 3.38 -27.08
C PHE A 759 24.45 4.03 -25.96
N HIS A 760 23.82 5.19 -26.22
CA HIS A 760 22.93 5.84 -25.25
C HIS A 760 21.74 4.96 -24.86
N ARG A 761 21.09 4.27 -25.82
CA ARG A 761 19.98 3.34 -25.54
C ARG A 761 20.42 2.15 -24.69
N ALA A 762 21.63 1.62 -24.92
CA ALA A 762 22.18 0.54 -24.11
C ALA A 762 22.43 1.00 -22.67
N LEU A 763 22.92 2.23 -22.49
CA LEU A 763 23.12 2.84 -21.18
C LEU A 763 21.80 3.12 -20.45
N ASP A 764 20.79 3.68 -21.13
CA ASP A 764 19.44 3.87 -20.59
C ASP A 764 18.83 2.55 -20.11
N LYS A 765 19.09 1.44 -20.84
CA LYS A 765 18.62 0.12 -20.45
C LYS A 765 19.30 -0.41 -19.18
N ILE A 766 20.59 -0.17 -19.01
CA ILE A 766 21.31 -0.50 -17.77
C ILE A 766 20.74 0.33 -16.61
N GLN A 767 20.63 1.64 -16.78
CA GLN A 767 20.08 2.55 -15.77
C GLN A 767 18.67 2.12 -15.34
N GLN A 768 17.79 1.80 -16.29
CA GLN A 768 16.44 1.31 -16.00
C GLN A 768 16.47 0.04 -15.14
N LEU A 769 17.32 -0.93 -15.48
CA LEU A 769 17.41 -2.20 -14.75
C LEU A 769 18.01 -2.04 -13.34
N VAL A 770 18.91 -1.07 -13.15
CA VAL A 770 19.48 -0.73 -11.84
C VAL A 770 18.42 -0.07 -10.95
N VAL A 771 17.69 0.93 -11.47
CA VAL A 771 16.55 1.56 -10.78
C VAL A 771 15.55 0.50 -10.31
N GLN A 772 15.18 -0.38 -11.22
CA GLN A 772 14.29 -1.49 -10.98
C GLN A 772 14.79 -2.44 -9.87
N ARG A 773 16.10 -2.70 -9.82
CA ARG A 773 16.72 -3.49 -8.75
C ARG A 773 16.68 -2.76 -7.40
N LEU A 774 16.86 -1.44 -7.38
CA LEU A 774 16.76 -0.64 -6.14
C LEU A 774 15.33 -0.66 -5.56
N PHE A 775 14.30 -0.59 -6.41
CA PHE A 775 12.90 -0.77 -5.97
C PHE A 775 12.62 -2.17 -5.39
N GLU A 776 13.35 -3.20 -5.81
CA GLU A 776 13.21 -4.54 -5.21
C GLU A 776 13.92 -4.64 -3.86
N LEU A 777 15.08 -3.99 -3.74
CA LEU A 777 15.83 -3.92 -2.50
C LEU A 777 15.04 -3.19 -1.41
N SER A 778 14.35 -2.10 -1.77
CA SER A 778 13.51 -1.36 -0.82
C SER A 778 12.40 -2.23 -0.23
N LYS A 779 11.77 -3.04 -1.10
CA LYS A 779 10.75 -4.00 -0.69
C LYS A 779 11.34 -5.11 0.17
N ALA A 780 12.63 -5.44 0.03
CA ALA A 780 13.31 -6.46 0.83
C ALA A 780 13.48 -6.07 2.31
N ASN A 781 13.55 -4.75 2.60
CA ASN A 781 13.81 -4.23 3.94
C ASN A 781 12.55 -4.03 4.81
N ILE A 782 11.36 -4.43 4.32
CA ILE A 782 10.12 -4.35 5.09
C ILE A 782 10.10 -5.49 6.12
N ALA A 783 10.27 -5.14 7.40
CA ALA A 783 10.12 -6.09 8.51
C ALA A 783 8.70 -6.70 8.52
N GLY A 784 8.60 -8.02 8.75
CA GLY A 784 7.32 -8.73 8.83
C GLY A 784 6.84 -9.45 7.55
N MET A 785 7.67 -9.50 6.50
CA MET A 785 7.35 -10.25 5.28
C MET A 785 7.45 -11.78 5.45
N GLY A 786 6.45 -12.50 4.94
CA GLY A 786 6.42 -13.96 4.88
C GLY A 786 7.56 -14.55 4.04
N TYR A 787 7.94 -15.80 4.36
CA TYR A 787 9.06 -16.51 3.73
C TYR A 787 8.93 -16.61 2.20
N LYS A 788 7.70 -16.77 1.68
CA LYS A 788 7.43 -16.86 0.24
C LYS A 788 7.70 -15.54 -0.50
N LEU A 789 7.26 -14.40 0.05
CA LEU A 789 7.54 -13.08 -0.52
C LEU A 789 9.05 -12.78 -0.53
N ARG A 790 9.77 -13.12 0.55
CA ARG A 790 11.24 -13.04 0.58
C ARG A 790 11.90 -13.88 -0.52
N THR A 791 11.41 -15.09 -0.78
CA THR A 791 11.93 -15.92 -1.88
C THR A 791 11.58 -15.37 -3.26
N HIS A 792 10.42 -14.72 -3.43
CA HIS A 792 10.04 -14.08 -4.67
C HIS A 792 10.92 -12.86 -4.95
N ILE A 793 11.15 -12.00 -3.94
CA ILE A 793 12.09 -10.89 -4.02
C ILE A 793 13.49 -11.42 -4.35
N GLY A 794 13.97 -12.47 -3.69
CA GLY A 794 15.26 -13.09 -3.99
C GLY A 794 15.37 -13.67 -5.41
N LYS A 795 14.28 -14.25 -5.95
CA LYS A 795 14.22 -14.71 -7.35
C LYS A 795 14.24 -13.52 -8.32
N ALA A 796 13.44 -12.50 -8.06
CA ALA A 796 13.34 -11.30 -8.89
C ALA A 796 14.70 -10.57 -8.95
N MET A 797 15.38 -10.44 -7.81
CA MET A 797 16.74 -9.91 -7.71
C MET A 797 17.75 -10.71 -8.55
N LYS A 798 17.69 -12.05 -8.53
CA LYS A 798 18.56 -12.90 -9.37
C LYS A 798 18.28 -12.71 -10.86
N THR A 799 17.01 -12.65 -11.23
CA THR A 799 16.58 -12.42 -12.62
C THR A 799 17.04 -11.05 -13.11
N ARG A 800 16.84 -9.99 -12.32
CA ARG A 800 17.32 -8.64 -12.66
C ARG A 800 18.84 -8.57 -12.71
N GLY A 801 19.54 -9.23 -11.79
CA GLY A 801 21.00 -9.30 -11.83
C GLY A 801 21.55 -10.00 -13.09
N LYS A 802 20.82 -10.98 -13.65
CA LYS A 802 21.14 -11.56 -14.96
C LYS A 802 20.86 -10.56 -16.09
N ALA A 803 19.72 -9.87 -16.07
CA ALA A 803 19.37 -8.87 -17.07
C ALA A 803 20.37 -7.71 -17.13
N ILE A 804 20.81 -7.19 -15.96
CA ILE A 804 21.84 -6.15 -15.88
C ILE A 804 23.15 -6.65 -16.50
N ARG A 805 23.58 -7.89 -16.22
CA ARG A 805 24.79 -8.47 -16.85
C ARG A 805 24.68 -8.57 -18.37
N THR A 806 23.52 -8.94 -18.91
CA THR A 806 23.28 -8.96 -20.35
C THR A 806 23.32 -7.56 -20.95
N ALA A 807 22.67 -6.58 -20.31
CA ALA A 807 22.69 -5.18 -20.74
C ALA A 807 24.12 -4.60 -20.69
N LEU A 808 24.88 -4.92 -19.64
CA LEU A 808 26.29 -4.57 -19.49
C LEU A 808 27.16 -5.12 -20.62
N SER A 809 26.93 -6.36 -21.04
CA SER A 809 27.62 -6.93 -22.20
C SER A 809 27.32 -6.17 -23.49
N LYS A 810 26.05 -5.77 -23.71
CA LYS A 810 25.66 -4.96 -24.88
C LYS A 810 26.32 -3.57 -24.83
N TYR A 811 26.33 -2.92 -23.67
CA TYR A 811 27.03 -1.65 -23.47
C TYR A 811 28.53 -1.77 -23.74
N ASN A 812 29.22 -2.74 -23.15
CA ASN A 812 30.67 -2.90 -23.30
C ASN A 812 31.08 -3.18 -24.75
N LYS A 813 30.23 -3.87 -25.54
CA LYS A 813 30.45 -4.07 -26.98
C LYS A 813 30.38 -2.74 -27.75
N LEU A 814 29.44 -1.87 -27.41
CA LEU A 814 29.25 -0.56 -28.05
C LEU A 814 30.27 0.47 -27.56
N ALA A 815 30.68 0.40 -26.28
CA ALA A 815 31.62 1.33 -25.65
C ALA A 815 32.99 1.38 -26.38
N VAL A 816 33.46 0.21 -26.85
CA VAL A 816 34.74 0.09 -27.60
C VAL A 816 34.67 0.72 -29.00
N LEU A 817 33.46 0.88 -29.55
CA LEU A 817 33.21 1.45 -30.88
C LEU A 817 33.03 2.98 -30.86
N MET A 818 32.94 3.59 -29.67
CA MET A 818 32.80 5.04 -29.53
C MET A 818 34.12 5.77 -29.81
N GLU A 819 34.02 6.99 -30.33
CA GLU A 819 35.14 7.92 -30.48
C GLU A 819 34.88 9.21 -29.68
N PRO A 820 35.66 9.50 -28.61
CA PRO A 820 36.68 8.65 -27.99
C PRO A 820 36.09 7.39 -27.33
N LYS A 821 36.91 6.35 -27.14
CA LYS A 821 36.49 5.06 -26.56
C LYS A 821 35.89 5.27 -25.18
N ALA A 822 34.66 4.79 -24.98
CA ALA A 822 33.99 4.86 -23.69
C ALA A 822 34.59 3.80 -22.72
N PRO A 823 34.60 4.08 -21.41
CA PRO A 823 35.09 3.12 -20.41
C PRO A 823 34.19 1.88 -20.36
N THR A 824 34.81 0.70 -20.26
CA THR A 824 34.08 -0.55 -20.02
C THR A 824 33.72 -0.65 -18.55
N LEU A 825 32.47 -1.02 -18.28
CA LEU A 825 31.93 -1.12 -16.93
C LEU A 825 31.95 -2.59 -16.47
N GLN A 826 32.35 -2.81 -15.22
CA GLN A 826 32.22 -4.08 -14.52
C GLN A 826 30.97 -4.09 -13.64
N TRP A 827 30.58 -5.28 -13.19
CA TRP A 827 29.46 -5.45 -12.26
C TRP A 827 29.67 -4.62 -10.97
N LYS A 828 30.88 -4.68 -10.40
CA LYS A 828 31.28 -3.90 -9.22
C LYS A 828 31.12 -2.39 -9.42
N ASP A 829 31.37 -1.89 -10.64
CA ASP A 829 31.28 -0.46 -10.92
C ASP A 829 29.82 -0.02 -10.90
N ILE A 830 28.90 -0.86 -11.42
CA ILE A 830 27.45 -0.62 -11.37
C ILE A 830 26.90 -0.69 -9.94
N VAL A 831 27.42 -1.60 -9.11
CA VAL A 831 27.02 -1.72 -7.70
C VAL A 831 27.54 -0.54 -6.87
N ASN A 832 28.76 -0.09 -7.16
CA ASN A 832 29.40 1.03 -6.46
C ASN A 832 28.94 2.40 -6.96
N TYR A 833 28.14 2.47 -8.03
CA TYR A 833 27.46 3.70 -8.42
C TYR A 833 26.38 4.01 -7.40
N THR A 834 26.80 4.71 -6.34
CA THR A 834 25.95 5.27 -5.28
C THR A 834 24.90 6.24 -5.83
N PHE A 835 25.14 6.83 -7.01
CA PHE A 835 24.23 7.76 -7.65
C PHE A 835 23.92 7.39 -9.11
N ILE A 836 22.64 7.46 -9.47
CA ILE A 836 22.14 7.30 -10.85
C ILE A 836 22.76 8.34 -11.80
N ALA A 837 23.22 9.47 -11.25
CA ALA A 837 23.91 10.52 -11.97
C ALA A 837 25.16 10.03 -12.71
N GLU A 838 25.83 8.96 -12.26
CA GLU A 838 26.97 8.36 -12.99
C GLU A 838 26.59 7.91 -14.41
N PHE A 839 25.37 7.36 -14.58
CA PHE A 839 24.87 6.98 -15.89
C PHE A 839 24.55 8.20 -16.77
N ASP A 840 24.04 9.27 -16.16
CA ASP A 840 23.77 10.53 -16.88
C ASP A 840 25.07 11.23 -17.31
N LEU A 841 26.12 11.16 -16.49
CA LEU A 841 27.45 11.64 -16.85
C LEU A 841 28.07 10.81 -17.98
N LEU A 842 28.10 9.47 -17.86
CA LEU A 842 28.59 8.59 -18.92
C LEU A 842 27.87 8.81 -20.26
N ARG A 843 26.56 9.09 -20.21
CA ARG A 843 25.77 9.42 -21.40
C ARG A 843 26.22 10.73 -22.03
N ASN A 844 26.48 11.74 -21.21
CA ASN A 844 26.68 13.11 -21.67
C ASN A 844 28.16 13.44 -21.95
N SER A 845 29.12 12.67 -21.41
CA SER A 845 30.56 12.74 -21.74
C SER A 845 30.84 12.51 -23.22
N HIS A 846 29.92 11.83 -23.91
CA HIS A 846 30.00 11.59 -25.35
C HIS A 846 29.02 12.46 -26.14
N SER A 847 28.37 13.46 -25.54
CA SER A 847 27.53 14.46 -26.21
C SER A 847 28.38 15.54 -26.94
N HIS A 848 27.77 16.55 -27.58
CA HIS A 848 28.52 17.57 -28.35
C HIS A 848 29.46 18.44 -27.49
N GLN A 849 29.44 18.31 -26.16
CA GLN A 849 30.30 19.02 -25.22
C GLN A 849 30.93 18.02 -24.22
N ASP A 850 32.25 18.11 -24.01
CA ASP A 850 32.94 17.34 -22.99
C ASP A 850 32.61 17.92 -21.60
N ILE A 851 31.80 17.19 -20.85
CA ILE A 851 31.36 17.56 -19.49
C ILE A 851 32.24 16.96 -18.38
N THR A 852 33.17 16.06 -18.71
CA THR A 852 33.97 15.35 -17.69
C THR A 852 34.90 16.27 -16.90
N SER A 853 35.21 17.44 -17.49
CA SER A 853 36.00 18.50 -16.87
C SER A 853 35.16 19.50 -16.05
N LYS A 854 33.83 19.38 -16.06
CA LYS A 854 32.95 20.29 -15.33
C LYS A 854 32.97 19.99 -13.83
N PRO A 855 33.00 21.01 -12.95
CA PRO A 855 33.04 20.81 -11.50
C PRO A 855 31.90 19.93 -10.98
N TRP A 856 30.68 20.09 -11.51
CA TRP A 856 29.50 19.31 -11.11
C TRP A 856 29.52 17.85 -11.59
N ALA A 857 30.40 17.47 -12.51
CA ALA A 857 30.56 16.09 -12.96
C ALA A 857 31.56 15.28 -12.10
N ILE A 858 32.42 15.97 -11.35
CA ILE A 858 33.45 15.33 -10.52
C ILE A 858 32.78 14.71 -9.28
N GLN A 859 33.10 13.44 -8.99
CA GLN A 859 32.49 12.69 -7.89
C GLN A 859 32.70 13.38 -6.54
N LEU A 860 33.95 13.75 -6.22
CA LEU A 860 34.30 14.41 -4.97
C LEU A 860 33.51 15.71 -4.76
N HIS A 861 33.29 16.49 -5.83
CA HIS A 861 32.51 17.73 -5.76
C HIS A 861 31.02 17.46 -5.53
N ARG A 862 30.46 16.38 -6.08
CA ARG A 862 29.07 15.97 -5.84
C ARG A 862 28.84 15.47 -4.42
N GLU A 863 29.79 14.75 -3.84
CA GLU A 863 29.75 14.33 -2.44
C GLU A 863 29.75 15.55 -1.51
N VAL A 864 30.65 16.51 -1.76
CA VAL A 864 30.68 17.79 -1.02
C VAL A 864 29.37 18.56 -1.21
N ALA A 865 28.83 18.61 -2.43
CA ALA A 865 27.57 19.28 -2.70
C ALA A 865 26.40 18.62 -1.96
N ALA A 866 26.32 17.29 -1.94
CA ALA A 866 25.29 16.56 -1.21
C ALA A 866 25.34 16.86 0.29
N LYS A 867 26.54 16.82 0.90
CA LYS A 867 26.74 17.17 2.32
C LYS A 867 26.40 18.63 2.60
N HIS A 868 26.83 19.55 1.73
CA HIS A 868 26.50 20.97 1.83
C HIS A 868 24.97 21.21 1.80
N PHE A 869 24.26 20.61 0.84
CA PHE A 869 22.80 20.72 0.78
C PHE A 869 22.13 20.08 2.00
N LYS A 870 22.62 18.93 2.50
CA LYS A 870 22.12 18.29 3.74
C LYS A 870 22.27 19.22 4.95
N VAL A 871 23.39 19.93 5.09
CA VAL A 871 23.57 20.95 6.16
C VAL A 871 22.53 22.08 6.03
N ILE A 872 22.30 22.59 4.83
CA ILE A 872 21.25 23.61 4.61
C ILE A 872 19.87 23.05 4.96
N ARG A 873 19.57 21.81 4.55
CA ARG A 873 18.30 21.13 4.86
C ARG A 873 18.13 20.91 6.37
N ALA A 874 19.19 20.58 7.10
CA ALA A 874 19.16 20.42 8.56
C ALA A 874 18.84 21.76 9.27
N HIS A 875 19.37 22.88 8.78
CA HIS A 875 18.99 24.20 9.29
C HIS A 875 17.51 24.53 9.03
N ASP A 876 17.00 24.25 7.81
CA ASP A 876 15.56 24.40 7.50
C ASP A 876 14.69 23.55 8.43
N GLU A 877 15.14 22.32 8.75
CA GLU A 877 14.45 21.40 9.65
C GLU A 877 14.40 21.94 11.08
N ILE A 878 15.50 22.47 11.63
CA ILE A 878 15.51 23.10 12.97
C ILE A 878 14.50 24.24 13.06
N VAL A 879 14.45 25.12 12.06
CA VAL A 879 13.50 26.25 12.05
C VAL A 879 12.07 25.74 12.11
N ARG A 880 11.74 24.70 11.33
CA ARG A 880 10.42 24.09 11.33
C ARG A 880 10.10 23.42 12.66
N LEU A 881 11.01 22.62 13.22
CA LEU A 881 10.80 21.91 14.49
C LEU A 881 10.63 22.88 15.66
N ASN A 882 11.31 24.02 15.65
CA ASN A 882 11.11 25.10 16.63
C ASN A 882 9.66 25.62 16.62
N VAL A 883 9.07 25.79 15.43
CA VAL A 883 7.66 26.20 15.29
C VAL A 883 6.72 25.06 15.72
N GLU A 884 6.93 23.86 15.19
CA GLU A 884 6.06 22.70 15.42
C GLU A 884 5.98 22.31 16.90
N SER A 885 7.11 22.32 17.61
CA SER A 885 7.17 22.04 19.04
C SER A 885 6.44 23.09 19.89
N ARG A 886 6.59 24.38 19.55
CA ARG A 886 5.89 25.47 20.25
C ARG A 886 4.37 25.42 20.01
N ARG A 887 3.94 25.11 18.79
CA ARG A 887 2.52 24.90 18.45
C ARG A 887 1.91 23.78 19.28
N LEU A 888 2.60 22.63 19.37
CA LEU A 888 2.15 21.51 20.19
C LEU A 888 2.08 21.86 21.68
N LEU A 889 3.13 22.48 22.22
CA LEU A 889 3.15 22.92 23.61
C LEU A 889 1.97 23.85 23.91
N THR A 890 1.73 24.83 23.04
CA THR A 890 0.60 25.77 23.21
C THR A 890 -0.74 25.06 23.15
N ARG A 891 -0.94 24.14 22.20
CA ARG A 891 -2.18 23.35 22.11
C ARG A 891 -2.44 22.53 23.36
N ILE A 892 -1.42 21.90 23.95
CA ILE A 892 -1.58 21.09 25.17
C ILE A 892 -2.20 21.92 26.30
N TRP A 893 -1.68 23.14 26.51
CA TRP A 893 -2.17 24.06 27.55
C TRP A 893 -3.58 24.58 27.25
N ASP A 894 -3.83 25.01 26.01
CA ASP A 894 -5.14 25.54 25.62
C ASP A 894 -6.22 24.43 25.64
N GLU A 895 -5.89 23.21 25.21
CA GLU A 895 -6.75 22.02 25.27
C GLU A 895 -7.11 21.66 26.72
N GLU A 896 -6.15 21.72 27.64
CA GLU A 896 -6.40 21.45 29.05
C GLU A 896 -7.41 22.44 29.66
N ASN A 897 -7.27 23.73 29.36
CA ASN A 897 -8.22 24.74 29.81
C ASN A 897 -9.61 24.57 29.18
N GLU A 898 -9.66 24.24 27.89
CA GLU A 898 -10.90 23.91 27.18
C GLU A 898 -11.66 22.76 27.84
N PHE A 899 -10.98 21.63 28.12
CA PHE A 899 -11.58 20.50 28.83
C PHE A 899 -12.09 20.89 30.22
N LYS A 900 -11.27 21.57 31.03
CA LYS A 900 -11.66 22.00 32.39
C LYS A 900 -12.91 22.90 32.38
N ASN A 901 -12.98 23.85 31.44
CA ASN A 901 -14.13 24.74 31.30
C ASN A 901 -15.39 23.98 30.89
N VAL A 902 -15.28 23.06 29.92
CA VAL A 902 -16.44 22.27 29.46
C VAL A 902 -16.93 21.33 30.56
N VAL A 903 -16.03 20.68 31.31
CA VAL A 903 -16.42 19.84 32.45
C VAL A 903 -17.15 20.66 33.52
N ALA A 904 -16.60 21.81 33.93
CA ALA A 904 -17.24 22.67 34.94
C ALA A 904 -18.64 23.15 34.52
N ASN A 905 -18.84 23.46 33.23
CA ASN A 905 -20.15 23.82 32.70
C ASN A 905 -21.12 22.64 32.71
N LEU A 906 -20.66 21.46 32.29
CA LEU A 906 -21.48 20.25 32.22
C LEU A 906 -21.85 19.70 33.59
N GLU A 907 -21.02 19.88 34.62
CA GLU A 907 -21.33 19.45 35.99
C GLU A 907 -22.66 20.00 36.50
N CYS A 908 -23.07 21.18 36.03
CA CYS A 908 -24.34 21.81 36.38
C CYS A 908 -25.55 21.33 35.54
N THR A 909 -25.33 20.84 34.32
CA THR A 909 -26.40 20.51 33.36
C THR A 909 -26.57 19.00 33.11
N ASP A 910 -25.46 18.28 32.95
CA ASP A 910 -25.41 16.84 32.69
C ASP A 910 -24.15 16.25 33.35
N ARG A 911 -24.31 15.81 34.59
CA ARG A 911 -23.24 15.22 35.40
C ARG A 911 -22.65 13.95 34.78
N ILE A 912 -23.46 13.16 34.05
CA ILE A 912 -23.01 11.91 33.45
C ILE A 912 -22.12 12.21 32.23
N LEU A 913 -22.54 13.15 31.38
CA LEU A 913 -21.72 13.59 30.25
C LEU A 913 -20.44 14.29 30.74
N ALA A 914 -20.50 15.10 31.81
CA ALA A 914 -19.33 15.69 32.45
C ALA A 914 -18.29 14.62 32.84
N ALA A 915 -18.74 13.51 33.43
CA ALA A 915 -17.87 12.39 33.80
C ALA A 915 -17.24 11.70 32.57
N GLU A 916 -17.95 11.55 31.46
CA GLU A 916 -17.37 11.02 30.21
C GLU A 916 -16.33 11.97 29.63
N VAL A 917 -16.62 13.28 29.56
CA VAL A 917 -15.66 14.28 29.07
C VAL A 917 -14.42 14.29 29.97
N GLN A 918 -14.58 14.24 31.29
CA GLN A 918 -13.48 14.13 32.25
C GLN A 918 -12.66 12.85 32.01
N SER A 919 -13.29 11.70 31.77
CA SER A 919 -12.59 10.44 31.47
C SER A 919 -11.76 10.55 30.18
N ARG A 920 -12.27 11.25 29.16
CA ARG A 920 -11.54 11.53 27.91
C ARG A 920 -10.36 12.47 28.14
N TYR A 921 -10.56 13.55 28.90
CA TYR A 921 -9.48 14.45 29.30
C TYR A 921 -8.38 13.71 30.05
N LEU A 922 -8.69 12.88 31.05
CA LEU A 922 -7.68 12.14 31.81
C LEU A 922 -6.85 11.20 30.92
N ARG A 923 -7.46 10.57 29.90
CA ARG A 923 -6.73 9.76 28.91
C ARG A 923 -5.79 10.62 28.08
N ARG A 924 -6.25 11.78 27.61
CA ARG A 924 -5.47 12.74 26.83
C ARG A 924 -4.33 13.35 27.64
N ALA A 925 -4.60 13.75 28.89
CA ALA A 925 -3.64 14.35 29.81
C ALA A 925 -2.47 13.42 30.12
N ARG A 926 -2.69 12.10 30.25
CA ARG A 926 -1.60 11.13 30.42
C ARG A 926 -0.60 11.17 29.26
N VAL A 927 -1.09 11.23 28.03
CA VAL A 927 -0.23 11.36 26.84
C VAL A 927 0.44 12.73 26.80
N ASN A 928 -0.28 13.80 27.15
CA ASN A 928 0.26 15.16 27.20
C ASN A 928 1.40 15.30 28.23
N ARG A 929 1.36 14.59 29.35
CA ARG A 929 2.48 14.56 30.33
C ARG A 929 3.76 14.01 29.68
N THR A 930 3.66 12.90 28.96
CA THR A 930 4.79 12.35 28.19
C THR A 930 5.30 13.36 27.16
N HIS A 931 4.40 14.08 26.48
CA HIS A 931 4.80 15.16 25.57
C HIS A 931 5.58 16.26 26.26
N VAL A 932 5.10 16.76 27.40
CA VAL A 932 5.77 17.83 28.15
C VAL A 932 7.18 17.40 28.58
N VAL A 933 7.36 16.16 29.07
CA VAL A 933 8.69 15.64 29.44
C VAL A 933 9.63 15.59 28.24
N ARG A 934 9.18 15.02 27.12
CA ARG A 934 10.02 14.90 25.91
C ARG A 934 10.33 16.27 25.29
N LEU A 935 9.40 17.22 25.33
CA LEU A 935 9.63 18.60 24.88
C LEU A 935 10.68 19.31 25.76
N ARG A 936 10.63 19.11 27.09
CA ARG A 936 11.68 19.62 28.00
C ARG A 936 13.04 19.00 27.72
N ALA A 937 13.09 17.70 27.42
CA ALA A 937 14.32 17.02 27.01
C ALA A 937 14.88 17.61 25.70
N MET A 938 14.02 17.85 24.70
CA MET A 938 14.40 18.52 23.45
C MET A 938 14.95 19.93 23.68
N GLN A 939 14.31 20.70 24.57
CA GLN A 939 14.75 22.04 24.97
C GLN A 939 16.11 22.05 25.71
N ALA A 940 16.50 20.91 26.29
CA ALA A 940 17.78 20.76 26.98
C ALA A 940 18.93 20.31 26.07
N LEU A 941 18.65 20.00 24.79
CA LEU A 941 19.69 19.59 23.84
C LEU A 941 20.70 20.73 23.58
N PRO A 942 22.01 20.44 23.57
CA PRO A 942 23.01 21.39 23.12
C PRO A 942 22.72 21.84 21.68
N GLY A 943 22.60 23.16 21.45
CA GLY A 943 22.24 23.69 20.13
C GLY A 943 20.74 23.90 19.88
N TYR A 944 19.88 23.66 20.88
CA TYR A 944 18.47 24.06 20.78
C TYR A 944 18.32 25.58 20.64
N THR A 945 17.51 26.00 19.67
CA THR A 945 17.31 27.43 19.30
C THR A 945 15.84 27.87 19.35
N GLY A 946 14.93 27.00 19.78
CA GLY A 946 13.49 27.27 19.83
C GLY A 946 13.02 28.00 21.08
N TRP A 947 11.70 28.04 21.28
CA TRP A 947 11.08 28.72 22.41
C TRP A 947 10.91 27.81 23.63
N MET A 948 11.20 28.37 24.81
CA MET A 948 10.99 27.69 26.09
C MET A 948 9.54 27.78 26.58
N SER A 949 8.79 28.80 26.14
CA SER A 949 7.45 29.10 26.63
C SER A 949 6.35 28.90 25.56
N PRO A 950 5.11 28.55 25.99
CA PRO A 950 3.97 28.51 25.09
C PRO A 950 3.70 29.88 24.44
N GLY A 951 3.24 29.88 23.19
CA GLY A 951 2.83 31.10 22.48
C GLY A 951 1.34 31.40 22.60
N ARG A 952 0.82 32.24 21.70
CA ARG A 952 -0.61 32.59 21.63
C ARG A 952 -1.19 32.15 20.29
N ARG A 953 -2.27 31.37 20.32
CA ARG A 953 -2.94 30.90 19.11
C ARG A 953 -3.43 32.07 18.26
N LEU A 954 -3.13 32.02 16.97
CA LEU A 954 -3.60 32.99 15.99
C LEU A 954 -5.14 33.05 16.00
N GLY A 955 -5.67 34.27 16.12
CA GLY A 955 -7.12 34.52 16.16
C GLY A 955 -7.78 34.28 17.52
N SER A 956 -7.01 34.14 18.62
CA SER A 956 -7.57 34.02 19.96
C SER A 956 -8.01 35.38 20.52
N HIS A 957 -9.27 35.46 20.98
CA HIS A 957 -9.84 36.67 21.60
C HIS A 957 -9.59 36.76 23.12
N THR A 958 -8.90 35.79 23.72
CA THR A 958 -8.72 35.72 25.18
C THR A 958 -7.67 36.73 25.64
N ILE A 959 -8.06 37.68 26.49
CA ILE A 959 -7.16 38.68 27.11
C ILE A 959 -6.06 37.95 27.89
N ALA A 960 -4.80 38.33 27.66
CA ALA A 960 -3.65 37.80 28.38
C ALA A 960 -3.76 38.10 29.88
N GLN A 961 -4.17 37.11 30.68
CA GLN A 961 -3.77 37.08 32.08
C GLN A 961 -2.31 36.63 32.10
N ALA A 962 -1.48 37.35 32.86
CA ALA A 962 -0.07 37.03 33.03
C ALA A 962 0.06 35.55 33.38
N ARG A 963 0.71 34.79 32.49
CA ARG A 963 0.92 33.35 32.62
C ARG A 963 2.09 33.16 33.56
N ASP A 964 1.82 32.96 34.84
CA ASP A 964 2.87 32.68 35.82
C ASP A 964 3.58 31.37 35.46
N HIS A 965 4.88 31.50 35.22
CA HIS A 965 5.81 30.43 34.87
C HIS A 965 6.12 29.60 36.11
N GLU A 966 5.21 28.71 36.53
CA GLU A 966 5.51 27.71 37.55
C GLU A 966 4.40 26.62 37.56
N ALA A 967 4.36 25.81 36.50
CA ALA A 967 3.78 24.47 36.61
C ALA A 967 4.90 23.49 36.28
N ASP A 968 5.49 22.92 37.32
CA ASP A 968 6.43 21.84 37.17
C ASP A 968 5.67 20.63 36.60
N GLY A 969 5.74 20.41 35.28
CA GLY A 969 5.17 19.26 34.57
C GLY A 969 5.71 17.89 35.01
N THR A 970 6.48 17.81 36.09
CA THR A 970 6.77 16.58 36.83
C THR A 970 5.74 16.30 37.94
N GLU A 971 4.85 17.26 38.28
CA GLU A 971 3.73 17.09 39.22
C GLU A 971 2.71 16.07 38.68
N GLY A 972 3.01 14.78 38.84
CA GLY A 972 2.13 13.67 38.50
C GLY A 972 2.74 12.57 37.64
N LEU A 973 4.05 12.61 37.36
CA LEU A 973 4.84 11.44 36.92
C LEU A 973 5.68 10.98 38.11
N GLU A 974 5.70 9.69 38.40
CA GLU A 974 6.64 9.17 39.39
C GLU A 974 8.08 9.45 38.89
N SER A 975 9.00 9.85 39.77
CA SER A 975 10.36 10.27 39.36
C SER A 975 11.05 9.24 38.46
N GLY A 976 10.79 7.94 38.68
CA GLY A 976 11.30 6.86 37.84
C GLY A 976 10.71 6.79 36.42
N GLU A 977 9.46 7.22 36.19
CA GLU A 977 8.87 7.22 34.84
C GLU A 977 9.48 8.29 33.93
N ALA A 978 9.79 9.47 34.49
CA ALA A 978 10.47 10.52 33.75
C ALA A 978 11.90 10.11 33.35
N ASP A 979 12.59 9.39 34.23
CA ASP A 979 13.92 8.84 33.96
C ASP A 979 13.87 7.72 32.90
N VAL A 980 12.87 6.83 32.95
CA VAL A 980 12.64 5.81 31.90
C VAL A 980 12.36 6.46 30.56
N LEU A 981 11.49 7.46 30.50
CA LEU A 981 11.18 8.15 29.24
C LEU A 981 12.39 8.89 28.66
N ARG A 982 13.29 9.41 29.52
CA ARG A 982 14.55 10.02 29.09
C ARG A 982 15.52 8.96 28.58
N ALA A 983 15.65 7.84 29.31
CA ALA A 983 16.47 6.70 28.89
C ALA A 983 15.95 6.07 27.59
N GLU A 984 14.65 6.04 27.34
CA GLU A 984 14.07 5.61 26.06
C GLU A 984 14.46 6.53 24.90
N LEU A 985 14.63 7.84 25.13
CA LEU A 985 15.10 8.78 24.13
C LEU A 985 16.62 8.68 23.90
N GLU A 986 17.39 8.43 24.97
CA GLU A 986 18.85 8.31 24.93
C GLU A 986 19.30 6.95 24.40
N GLY A 987 18.57 5.87 24.68
CA GLY A 987 18.84 4.51 24.23
C GLY A 987 18.24 4.13 22.88
N ALA A 988 17.54 5.06 22.22
CA ALA A 988 17.02 4.87 20.86
C ALA A 988 18.10 5.13 19.78
N ASP A 989 19.32 4.63 19.99
CA ASP A 989 20.37 4.69 18.96
C ASP A 989 20.17 3.62 17.88
N GLU A 990 20.33 4.09 16.65
CA GLU A 990 20.60 3.40 15.37
C GLU A 990 19.51 2.48 14.75
N GLY A 991 18.44 2.09 15.46
CA GLY A 991 17.50 1.09 14.90
C GLY A 991 16.31 1.58 14.05
N ASP A 992 15.89 2.84 14.17
CA ASP A 992 14.58 3.32 13.65
C ASP A 992 14.68 4.45 12.61
N ILE A 993 15.90 4.89 12.27
CA ILE A 993 16.13 5.98 11.33
C ILE A 993 17.07 5.42 10.26
N ALA A 994 16.50 5.08 9.10
CA ALA A 994 17.29 4.73 7.93
C ALA A 994 18.07 5.99 7.49
N ASP A 995 19.26 6.18 8.04
CA ASP A 995 20.23 7.08 7.46
C ASP A 995 20.61 6.55 6.06
N ASP A 996 20.64 7.44 5.08
CA ASP A 996 21.11 7.12 3.71
C ASP A 996 22.55 6.55 3.71
N GLU A 997 23.33 6.78 4.78
CA GLU A 997 24.70 6.26 4.93
C GLU A 997 24.72 4.83 5.48
N ASP A 998 23.90 4.51 6.50
CA ASP A 998 23.77 3.13 7.03
C ASP A 998 23.16 2.18 6.00
N MET A 999 22.26 2.66 5.14
CA MET A 999 21.75 1.84 4.04
C MET A 999 22.77 1.58 2.94
N ASN A 1000 23.76 2.46 2.73
CA ASN A 1000 24.86 2.14 1.80
C ASN A 1000 25.77 1.06 2.39
N GLU A 1001 26.03 1.06 3.70
CA GLU A 1001 26.77 -0.02 4.35
C GLU A 1001 25.96 -1.32 4.41
N GLU A 1002 24.68 -1.30 4.78
CA GLU A 1002 23.83 -2.51 4.77
C GLU A 1002 23.56 -3.06 3.36
N VAL A 1003 23.36 -2.20 2.35
CA VAL A 1003 23.26 -2.63 0.96
C VAL A 1003 24.60 -3.19 0.50
N THR A 1004 25.74 -2.63 0.90
CA THR A 1004 27.07 -3.18 0.57
C THR A 1004 27.30 -4.53 1.26
N VAL A 1005 26.96 -4.66 2.56
CA VAL A 1005 27.09 -5.89 3.35
C VAL A 1005 26.13 -6.99 2.86
N MET A 1006 24.90 -6.65 2.49
CA MET A 1006 23.93 -7.59 1.91
C MET A 1006 24.27 -7.95 0.47
N THR A 1007 24.88 -7.03 -0.29
CA THR A 1007 25.37 -7.29 -1.65
C THR A 1007 26.61 -8.16 -1.63
N ASP A 1008 27.52 -7.96 -0.66
CA ASP A 1008 28.67 -8.83 -0.39
C ASP A 1008 28.22 -10.22 0.11
N PHE A 1009 27.20 -10.28 0.97
CA PHE A 1009 26.58 -11.54 1.39
C PHE A 1009 25.98 -12.30 0.19
N MET A 1010 25.34 -11.58 -0.74
CA MET A 1010 24.77 -12.17 -1.96
C MET A 1010 25.82 -12.51 -3.03
N GLU A 1011 26.92 -11.77 -3.15
CA GLU A 1011 28.06 -12.15 -3.98
C GLU A 1011 28.72 -13.43 -3.46
N ASN A 1012 28.87 -13.56 -2.14
CA ASN A 1012 29.39 -14.77 -1.50
C ASN A 1012 28.46 -15.99 -1.65
N LEU A 1013 27.13 -15.78 -1.70
CA LEU A 1013 26.15 -16.83 -1.99
C LEU A 1013 26.19 -17.34 -3.45
N VAL A 1014 26.73 -16.53 -4.38
CA VAL A 1014 26.85 -16.89 -5.80
C VAL A 1014 28.23 -17.49 -6.13
N VAL A 1015 29.27 -17.12 -5.37
CA VAL A 1015 30.64 -17.63 -5.56
C VAL A 1015 30.83 -19.08 -5.03
N GLN A 1016 29.95 -19.58 -4.16
CA GLN A 1016 30.03 -20.96 -3.63
C GLN A 1016 29.62 -22.09 -4.61
N GLN A 1017 29.39 -21.81 -5.90
CA GLN A 1017 29.09 -22.87 -6.89
C GLN A 1017 30.28 -23.36 -7.73
N THR A 1018 31.51 -22.93 -7.46
CA THR A 1018 32.68 -23.51 -8.14
C THR A 1018 33.80 -23.90 -7.16
N ASN A 1019 33.90 -25.22 -6.96
CA ASN A 1019 35.05 -25.98 -6.45
C ASN A 1019 35.51 -25.75 -5.00
N VAL A 1020 34.88 -26.45 -4.03
CA VAL A 1020 35.61 -27.24 -3.03
C VAL A 1020 34.82 -28.51 -2.71
N THR A 1021 35.54 -29.62 -2.67
CA THR A 1021 35.12 -31.01 -2.50
C THR A 1021 34.42 -31.32 -1.17
N VAL A 1022 33.59 -32.37 -1.23
CA VAL A 1022 32.83 -33.04 -0.15
C VAL A 1022 33.74 -33.58 0.97
N ASN A 1023 33.24 -33.47 2.22
CA ASN A 1023 33.71 -33.99 3.53
C ASN A 1023 34.70 -33.14 4.34
N GLY A 1024 34.19 -32.29 5.26
CA GLY A 1024 35.00 -31.71 6.33
C GLY A 1024 34.27 -30.66 7.18
N ILE A 1025 33.42 -31.10 8.10
CA ILE A 1025 32.81 -30.27 9.16
C ILE A 1025 33.73 -30.29 10.39
N PRO A 1026 34.15 -29.13 10.94
CA PRO A 1026 34.49 -29.00 12.36
C PRO A 1026 33.23 -28.75 13.21
N ARG A 1027 33.26 -29.27 14.42
CA ARG A 1027 32.15 -29.82 15.21
C ARG A 1027 31.88 -28.99 16.47
N ASP A 1028 32.14 -27.69 16.43
CA ASP A 1028 32.38 -26.86 17.63
C ASP A 1028 31.63 -25.52 17.70
N MET A 1029 30.54 -25.33 16.95
CA MET A 1029 29.66 -24.14 17.11
C MET A 1029 28.15 -24.46 17.16
N LEU A 1030 27.77 -25.54 17.85
CA LEU A 1030 26.35 -25.88 18.11
C LEU A 1030 26.10 -26.22 19.59
N SER A 1031 26.55 -25.36 20.50
CA SER A 1031 26.03 -25.34 21.87
C SER A 1031 26.22 -23.95 22.47
N GLU A 1032 25.20 -23.47 23.17
CA GLU A 1032 25.00 -22.10 23.70
C GLU A 1032 24.42 -21.22 22.59
N TRP A 1033 23.15 -20.82 22.60
CA TRP A 1033 22.45 -20.13 23.68
C TRP A 1033 21.04 -20.68 23.94
N SER A 1034 20.74 -20.97 25.21
CA SER A 1034 19.40 -20.95 25.77
C SER A 1034 19.35 -19.88 26.86
N LEU A 1035 18.63 -18.79 26.59
CA LEU A 1035 17.75 -18.02 27.49
C LEU A 1035 17.25 -16.80 26.72
#